data_AF-A0A2V9XZC1-F1
#
_entry.id   AF-A0A2V9XZC1-F1
#
_cell.length_a   1.000
_cell.length_b   1.000
_cell.length_c   1.000
_cell.angle_alpha   90.00
_cell.angle_beta   90.00
_cell.angle_gamma   90.00
#
_symmetry.space_group_name_H-M   'P 1'
#
loop_
_entity.id
_entity.type
_entity.pdbx_description
1 polymer ?
#
loop_
_entity_poly.entity_id
_entity_poly.type
_entity_poly.pdbx_seq_one_letter_code
_entity_poly.pdbx_strand_id
1 'polypeptide(L)'
;MKGRTMGMRHNNSRGFTLIAALMLTILLSGVAVGLLFMVSNEARMGGNDLEGNLAYYGAEAGIENLTSELSQLYQSSQSPNAASLQALVNPSNYPTAVSGANITNMNYSECITWPPNQTCPAPATDPKGTWDIVGSGPDEGMVATLIPFTLQVTASRQAGAGQSATYSTMAATGASVNLTRTVEVALLPAFEFGIFCDGDCDYFAGPNFNFGGRVHTNGNLFVASGAKLTFTDKIAAVGQVIMDQLENGHATAAGYTGTPYVPNAGGGCPAAPGTGPAANCVALPAGSWTGGFPPTGTANPAWTGISKATFNGFIENGLTGAKKLQLPFVQNSPVGAIDIIRRPQAGDTTLLSNSRLFTEAEIRILMADNINNLHPWPAGGGAAGGPGVFDADDVQLGPNAENGAPVLNATTNIYYGQVQKSTGNWITTAPASSAGALCNAADTQWPLAGQVTTGTPCTGTWLRVEYLDSANTWHGVTREWLGYGFGRGYNYPPTSPAGTATCPLAANPAGQCSNPISPAILILQQLQQGKTLAQAFGAGTAYNWLPINFYDAREGEPRDTRTGGTAASCSASGVMNVVEVDAGNLWLWLQGKAPYAGGSGKQVNSLNMNGYILYFSDHRGMRPDPNTTGNGLYNRMTGMSGLEDVVNAGSAAGVPDGVLEPKIYYKSSPEDVNADNFLDTWGQALLGSGFGLTGAAVQQPYYVPGTTNGIAACAPTAQWNIVTGPRHGLRLVDGGMDAAGKSYLPQPTAPATSGNGFTVASEEPVYVYGDYNSGSADPFFTSGGTNTTTPHSAAAIIADSVTLLSNPPSGATLPTA
;
A
#
# COMPACT_ATOMS: atom_id res chain seq x y z
N MET A 1 -117.70 -65.09 -19.29
CA MET A 1 -117.80 -65.72 -17.96
C MET A 1 -116.46 -66.35 -17.59
N LYS A 2 -116.01 -66.21 -16.32
CA LYS A 2 -115.17 -67.09 -15.47
C LYS A 2 -114.05 -67.92 -16.16
N GLY A 3 -112.77 -67.82 -15.80
CA GLY A 3 -112.14 -68.20 -14.52
C GLY A 3 -111.17 -69.39 -14.77
N ARG A 4 -109.84 -69.22 -14.63
CA ARG A 4 -108.90 -69.82 -13.62
C ARG A 4 -109.19 -71.30 -13.29
N THR A 5 -108.28 -72.29 -13.35
CA THR A 5 -106.98 -72.51 -12.61
C THR A 5 -106.38 -73.87 -13.08
N MET A 6 -105.05 -74.02 -13.30
CA MET A 6 -103.99 -74.54 -12.39
C MET A 6 -104.21 -76.02 -11.95
N GLY A 7 -103.32 -77.02 -12.07
CA GLY A 7 -101.85 -77.09 -12.23
C GLY A 7 -101.20 -77.75 -10.98
N MET A 8 -100.44 -78.84 -11.12
CA MET A 8 -99.64 -79.50 -10.05
C MET A 8 -98.12 -79.44 -10.32
N ARG A 9 -97.30 -79.44 -9.25
CA ARG A 9 -95.86 -79.11 -9.17
C ARG A 9 -94.97 -80.29 -8.74
N HIS A 10 -93.67 -80.19 -9.06
CA HIS A 10 -92.53 -80.89 -8.40
C HIS A 10 -91.29 -79.97 -8.39
N ASN A 11 -90.45 -80.00 -7.33
CA ASN A 11 -89.25 -79.16 -7.17
C ASN A 11 -87.98 -79.99 -6.89
N ASN A 12 -86.82 -79.55 -7.40
CA ASN A 12 -85.47 -80.08 -7.17
C ASN A 12 -84.51 -78.92 -6.81
N SER A 13 -83.52 -79.15 -5.93
CA SER A 13 -82.59 -78.14 -5.39
C SER A 13 -81.18 -78.19 -6.01
N ARG A 14 -80.80 -77.13 -6.72
CA ARG A 14 -79.43 -76.77 -7.14
C ARG A 14 -79.28 -75.24 -7.06
N GLY A 15 -78.53 -74.68 -6.10
CA GLY A 15 -78.40 -73.21 -6.03
C GLY A 15 -77.53 -72.56 -4.92
N PHE A 16 -77.10 -73.26 -3.86
CA PHE A 16 -76.46 -72.59 -2.71
C PHE A 16 -74.92 -72.45 -2.78
N THR A 17 -74.20 -73.41 -3.38
CA THR A 17 -72.73 -73.38 -3.48
C THR A 17 -72.20 -72.25 -4.35
N LEU A 18 -72.94 -71.84 -5.38
CA LEU A 18 -72.57 -70.71 -6.24
C LEU A 18 -72.60 -69.39 -5.45
N ILE A 19 -73.57 -69.21 -4.55
CA ILE A 19 -73.74 -67.97 -3.76
C ILE A 19 -72.65 -67.85 -2.69
N ALA A 20 -72.31 -68.95 -2.01
CA ALA A 20 -71.22 -68.96 -1.02
C ALA A 20 -69.84 -68.71 -1.67
N ALA A 21 -69.59 -69.31 -2.85
CA ALA A 21 -68.37 -69.04 -3.62
C ALA A 21 -68.31 -67.58 -4.09
N LEU A 22 -69.42 -67.01 -4.59
CA LEU A 22 -69.51 -65.61 -4.99
C LEU A 22 -69.25 -64.64 -3.82
N MET A 23 -69.86 -64.89 -2.66
CA MET A 23 -69.64 -64.08 -1.45
C MET A 23 -68.19 -64.14 -0.96
N LEU A 24 -67.56 -65.33 -0.97
CA LEU A 24 -66.15 -65.48 -0.60
C LEU A 24 -65.22 -64.79 -1.62
N THR A 25 -65.52 -64.88 -2.91
CA THR A 25 -64.77 -64.14 -3.94
C THR A 25 -64.90 -62.63 -3.78
N ILE A 26 -66.08 -62.09 -3.44
CA ILE A 26 -66.27 -60.65 -3.19
C ILE A 26 -65.45 -60.20 -1.97
N LEU A 27 -65.43 -61.00 -0.91
CA LEU A 27 -64.70 -60.66 0.32
C LEU A 27 -63.18 -60.72 0.09
N LEU A 28 -62.68 -61.77 -0.57
CA LEU A 28 -61.27 -61.89 -0.95
C LEU A 28 -60.83 -60.82 -1.97
N SER A 29 -61.69 -60.47 -2.92
CA SER A 29 -61.45 -59.34 -3.84
C SER A 29 -61.43 -58.00 -3.09
N GLY A 30 -62.28 -57.79 -2.09
CA GLY A 30 -62.26 -56.59 -1.25
C GLY A 30 -60.95 -56.42 -0.48
N VAL A 31 -60.43 -57.50 0.11
CA VAL A 31 -59.13 -57.50 0.80
C VAL A 31 -57.97 -57.32 -0.17
N ALA A 32 -58.00 -57.97 -1.34
CA ALA A 32 -56.98 -57.82 -2.37
C ALA A 32 -56.91 -56.39 -2.91
N VAL A 33 -58.06 -55.74 -3.14
CA VAL A 33 -58.13 -54.33 -3.54
C VAL A 33 -57.59 -53.43 -2.41
N GLY A 34 -57.94 -53.68 -1.15
CA GLY A 34 -57.41 -52.92 -0.01
C GLY A 34 -55.89 -53.01 0.13
N LEU A 35 -55.30 -54.21 -0.03
CA LEU A 35 -53.85 -54.42 -0.02
C LEU A 35 -53.15 -53.75 -1.21
N LEU A 36 -53.74 -53.81 -2.41
CA LEU A 36 -53.22 -53.11 -3.59
C LEU A 36 -53.18 -51.59 -3.38
N PHE A 37 -54.22 -51.02 -2.76
CA PHE A 37 -54.23 -49.61 -2.38
C PHE A 37 -53.13 -49.28 -1.34
N MET A 38 -52.96 -50.12 -0.32
CA MET A 38 -51.92 -49.93 0.70
C MET A 38 -50.50 -49.96 0.11
N VAL A 39 -50.18 -50.99 -0.68
CA VAL A 39 -48.88 -51.12 -1.37
C VAL A 39 -48.64 -49.96 -2.34
N SER A 40 -49.67 -49.51 -3.05
CA SER A 40 -49.55 -48.36 -3.95
C SER A 40 -49.27 -47.06 -3.20
N ASN A 41 -49.85 -46.88 -2.00
CA ASN A 41 -49.60 -45.72 -1.16
C ASN A 41 -48.20 -45.75 -0.54
N GLU A 42 -47.74 -46.91 -0.05
CA GLU A 42 -46.37 -47.08 0.48
C GLU A 42 -45.31 -46.85 -0.60
N ALA A 43 -45.51 -47.39 -1.80
CA ALA A 43 -44.62 -47.13 -2.94
C ALA A 43 -44.57 -45.65 -3.31
N ARG A 44 -45.71 -44.94 -3.24
CA ARG A 44 -45.77 -43.50 -3.50
C ARG A 44 -45.10 -42.68 -2.39
N MET A 45 -45.29 -43.07 -1.12
CA MET A 45 -44.65 -42.42 0.03
C MET A 45 -43.12 -42.62 0.02
N GLY A 46 -42.65 -43.83 -0.26
CA GLY A 46 -41.22 -44.12 -0.39
C GLY A 46 -40.58 -43.43 -1.60
N GLY A 47 -41.32 -43.31 -2.71
CA GLY A 47 -40.90 -42.51 -3.86
C GLY A 47 -40.76 -41.03 -3.52
N ASN A 48 -41.75 -40.44 -2.83
CA ASN A 48 -41.68 -39.05 -2.40
C ASN A 48 -40.52 -38.76 -1.42
N ASP A 49 -40.25 -39.69 -0.49
CA ASP A 49 -39.14 -39.59 0.46
C ASP A 49 -37.77 -39.64 -0.23
N LEU A 50 -37.61 -40.56 -1.20
CA LEU A 50 -36.40 -40.64 -2.03
C LEU A 50 -36.16 -39.34 -2.82
N GLU A 51 -37.21 -38.82 -3.46
CA GLU A 51 -37.13 -37.57 -4.23
C GLU A 51 -36.79 -36.38 -3.32
N GLY A 52 -37.34 -36.34 -2.10
CA GLY A 52 -37.00 -35.36 -1.07
C GLY A 52 -35.53 -35.42 -0.63
N ASN A 53 -35.02 -36.62 -0.33
CA ASN A 53 -33.62 -36.81 0.04
C ASN A 53 -32.66 -36.42 -1.08
N LEU A 54 -33.00 -36.73 -2.33
CA LEU A 54 -32.17 -36.34 -3.49
C LEU A 54 -32.20 -34.84 -3.75
N ALA A 55 -33.34 -34.16 -3.56
CA ALA A 55 -33.42 -32.71 -3.63
C ALA A 55 -32.62 -32.04 -2.49
N TYR A 56 -32.60 -32.63 -1.29
CA TYR A 56 -31.79 -32.15 -0.17
C TYR A 56 -30.29 -32.19 -0.47
N TYR A 57 -29.77 -33.35 -0.91
CA TYR A 57 -28.35 -33.46 -1.28
C TYR A 57 -28.01 -32.60 -2.51
N GLY A 58 -28.98 -32.37 -3.40
CA GLY A 58 -28.83 -31.40 -4.49
C GLY A 58 -28.64 -29.98 -3.96
N ALA A 59 -29.50 -29.54 -3.03
CA ALA A 59 -29.38 -28.21 -2.43
C ALA A 59 -28.07 -28.06 -1.64
N GLU A 60 -27.61 -29.12 -0.96
CA GLU A 60 -26.32 -29.15 -0.26
C GLU A 60 -25.15 -29.00 -1.25
N ALA A 61 -25.17 -29.71 -2.38
CA ALA A 61 -24.15 -29.56 -3.41
C ALA A 61 -24.11 -28.13 -3.99
N GLY A 62 -25.28 -27.53 -4.23
CA GLY A 62 -25.36 -26.15 -4.72
C GLY A 62 -24.88 -25.12 -3.71
N ILE A 63 -25.23 -25.25 -2.43
CA ILE A 63 -24.80 -24.26 -1.42
C ILE A 63 -23.29 -24.34 -1.16
N GLU A 64 -22.68 -25.52 -1.21
CA GLU A 64 -21.21 -25.65 -1.11
C GLU A 64 -20.49 -25.13 -2.35
N ASN A 65 -21.02 -25.38 -3.55
CA ASN A 65 -20.47 -24.82 -4.79
C ASN A 65 -20.49 -23.28 -4.75
N LEU A 66 -21.65 -22.69 -4.43
CA LEU A 66 -21.83 -21.25 -4.34
C LEU A 66 -20.93 -20.61 -3.26
N THR A 67 -20.74 -21.30 -2.12
CA THR A 67 -19.83 -20.83 -1.05
C THR A 67 -18.37 -20.86 -1.53
N SER A 68 -17.97 -21.91 -2.26
CA SER A 68 -16.63 -22.03 -2.82
C SER A 68 -16.35 -20.96 -3.89
N GLU A 69 -17.30 -20.73 -4.80
CA GLU A 69 -17.18 -19.69 -5.82
C GLU A 69 -17.10 -18.29 -5.22
N LEU A 70 -17.89 -18.01 -4.19
CA LEU A 70 -17.80 -16.75 -3.45
C LEU A 70 -16.42 -16.58 -2.81
N SER A 71 -15.89 -17.64 -2.19
CA SER A 71 -14.52 -17.64 -1.64
C SER A 71 -13.47 -17.37 -2.72
N GLN A 72 -13.60 -17.97 -3.91
CA GLN A 72 -12.68 -17.72 -5.03
C GLN A 72 -12.78 -16.29 -5.57
N LEU A 73 -13.99 -15.74 -5.65
CA LEU A 73 -14.17 -14.34 -6.04
C LEU A 73 -13.43 -13.41 -5.07
N TYR A 74 -13.59 -13.61 -3.76
CA TYR A 74 -12.90 -12.81 -2.74
C TYR A 74 -11.39 -13.02 -2.68
N GLN A 75 -10.85 -14.13 -3.21
CA GLN A 75 -9.41 -14.31 -3.41
C GLN A 75 -8.86 -13.50 -4.59
N SER A 76 -9.72 -13.08 -5.54
CA SER A 76 -9.33 -12.33 -6.73
C SER A 76 -9.76 -10.86 -6.73
N SER A 77 -10.76 -10.50 -5.92
CA SER A 77 -11.30 -9.16 -5.77
C SER A 77 -11.74 -8.95 -4.33
N GLN A 78 -11.10 -8.04 -3.60
CA GLN A 78 -11.46 -7.79 -2.20
C GLN A 78 -12.71 -6.92 -2.04
N SER A 79 -13.11 -6.16 -3.07
CA SER A 79 -14.38 -5.43 -3.11
C SER A 79 -15.15 -5.71 -4.41
N PRO A 80 -15.71 -6.91 -4.59
CA PRO A 80 -16.46 -7.25 -5.80
C PRO A 80 -17.67 -6.34 -5.94
N ASN A 81 -17.88 -5.82 -7.16
CA ASN A 81 -19.08 -5.07 -7.48
C ASN A 81 -20.30 -6.02 -7.62
N ALA A 82 -21.51 -5.44 -7.67
CA ALA A 82 -22.74 -6.21 -7.78
C ALA A 82 -22.77 -7.12 -9.03
N ALA A 83 -22.17 -6.69 -10.14
CA ALA A 83 -22.14 -7.46 -11.38
C ALA A 83 -21.28 -8.73 -11.25
N SER A 84 -20.12 -8.64 -10.61
CA SER A 84 -19.25 -9.78 -10.33
C SER A 84 -19.92 -10.81 -9.42
N LEU A 85 -20.67 -10.37 -8.41
CA LEU A 85 -21.42 -11.26 -7.51
C LEU A 85 -22.61 -11.93 -8.21
N GLN A 86 -23.35 -11.18 -9.04
CA GLN A 86 -24.43 -11.74 -9.85
C GLN A 86 -23.93 -12.74 -10.90
N ALA A 87 -22.70 -12.58 -11.38
CA ALA A 87 -22.12 -13.53 -12.31
C ALA A 87 -21.91 -14.92 -11.71
N LEU A 88 -21.78 -15.05 -10.39
CA LEU A 88 -21.63 -16.35 -9.71
C LEU A 88 -22.88 -17.21 -9.85
N VAL A 89 -24.08 -16.61 -9.72
CA VAL A 89 -25.36 -17.34 -9.77
C VAL A 89 -25.87 -17.63 -11.20
N ASN A 90 -24.99 -17.50 -12.20
CA ASN A 90 -25.33 -17.81 -13.58
C ASN A 90 -25.48 -19.32 -13.79
N PRO A 91 -26.43 -19.78 -14.65
CA PRO A 91 -26.62 -21.20 -14.90
C PRO A 91 -25.39 -21.97 -15.40
N SER A 92 -24.39 -21.29 -15.94
CA SER A 92 -23.10 -21.87 -16.35
C SER A 92 -22.25 -22.38 -15.19
N ASN A 93 -22.49 -21.85 -13.99
CA ASN A 93 -21.69 -22.13 -12.80
C ASN A 93 -22.41 -23.11 -11.85
N TYR A 94 -23.65 -23.47 -12.16
CA TYR A 94 -24.40 -24.43 -11.34
C TYR A 94 -23.66 -25.77 -11.25
N PRO A 95 -23.86 -26.52 -10.16
CA PRO A 95 -23.21 -27.80 -9.96
C PRO A 95 -23.32 -28.73 -11.17
N THR A 96 -24.44 -28.69 -11.92
CA THR A 96 -24.66 -29.45 -13.16
C THR A 96 -23.60 -29.26 -14.26
N ALA A 97 -22.82 -28.18 -14.22
CA ALA A 97 -21.73 -27.91 -15.15
C ALA A 97 -20.36 -28.41 -14.63
N VAL A 98 -20.27 -28.85 -13.36
CA VAL A 98 -19.06 -29.36 -12.72
C VAL A 98 -18.93 -30.87 -12.99
N SER A 99 -17.79 -31.27 -13.56
CA SER A 99 -17.55 -32.68 -13.92
C SER A 99 -17.44 -33.57 -12.68
N GLY A 100 -18.36 -34.53 -12.53
CA GLY A 100 -18.31 -35.56 -11.49
C GLY A 100 -19.18 -35.31 -10.24
N ALA A 101 -19.93 -34.20 -10.16
CA ALA A 101 -20.68 -33.80 -8.95
C ALA A 101 -22.22 -33.90 -9.08
N ASN A 102 -22.75 -34.37 -10.20
CA ASN A 102 -24.15 -34.05 -10.55
C ASN A 102 -25.12 -35.16 -10.16
N ILE A 103 -26.08 -34.82 -9.29
CA ILE A 103 -27.32 -35.58 -9.19
C ILE A 103 -28.10 -35.35 -10.49
N THR A 104 -28.42 -36.43 -11.21
CA THR A 104 -29.15 -36.37 -12.48
C THR A 104 -30.54 -35.75 -12.32
N ASN A 105 -30.99 -34.99 -13.32
CA ASN A 105 -32.32 -34.34 -13.37
C ASN A 105 -32.60 -33.32 -12.24
N MET A 106 -31.56 -32.63 -11.77
CA MET A 106 -31.68 -31.54 -10.80
C MET A 106 -31.63 -30.18 -11.51
N ASN A 107 -32.54 -29.28 -11.15
CA ASN A 107 -32.55 -27.90 -11.59
C ASN A 107 -32.27 -26.97 -10.40
N TYR A 108 -31.36 -26.02 -10.60
CA TYR A 108 -30.88 -25.12 -9.56
C TYR A 108 -31.41 -23.70 -9.79
N SER A 109 -31.71 -23.02 -8.69
CA SER A 109 -31.93 -21.58 -8.65
C SER A 109 -31.18 -21.03 -7.46
N GLU A 110 -30.16 -20.24 -7.76
CA GLU A 110 -29.23 -19.70 -6.78
C GLU A 110 -29.39 -18.18 -6.67
N CYS A 111 -29.14 -17.65 -5.48
CA CYS A 111 -29.22 -16.23 -5.21
C CYS A 111 -28.24 -15.83 -4.11
N ILE A 112 -27.60 -14.68 -4.27
CA ILE A 112 -26.80 -14.02 -3.25
C ILE A 112 -27.45 -12.67 -2.97
N THR A 113 -27.69 -12.35 -1.69
CA THR A 113 -28.24 -11.05 -1.27
C THR A 113 -27.40 -10.44 -0.14
N TRP A 114 -27.46 -9.11 0.00
CA TRP A 114 -26.76 -8.32 1.00
C TRP A 114 -27.61 -7.12 1.44
N PRO A 115 -27.44 -6.60 2.68
CA PRO A 115 -28.13 -5.39 3.11
C PRO A 115 -27.80 -4.15 2.26
N PRO A 116 -28.75 -3.20 2.14
CA PRO A 116 -30.08 -3.21 2.75
C PRO A 116 -31.14 -4.01 1.94
N ASN A 117 -30.79 -4.61 0.80
CA ASN A 117 -31.76 -5.13 -0.16
C ASN A 117 -31.78 -6.67 -0.22
N GLN A 118 -32.53 -7.27 0.71
CA GLN A 118 -32.66 -8.72 0.89
C GLN A 118 -33.69 -9.39 -0.05
N THR A 119 -33.78 -8.97 -1.31
CA THR A 119 -34.74 -9.54 -2.27
C THR A 119 -34.03 -10.17 -3.46
N CYS A 120 -34.42 -11.39 -3.84
CA CYS A 120 -33.93 -12.05 -5.04
C CYS A 120 -34.76 -11.66 -6.29
N PRO A 121 -34.13 -11.37 -7.44
CA PRO A 121 -32.68 -11.16 -7.61
C PRO A 121 -32.23 -9.87 -6.92
N ALA A 122 -31.00 -9.86 -6.38
CA ALA A 122 -30.45 -8.69 -5.70
C ALA A 122 -30.40 -7.47 -6.65
N PRO A 123 -30.67 -6.24 -6.17
CA PRO A 123 -30.52 -5.05 -7.00
C PRO A 123 -29.06 -4.83 -7.43
N ALA A 124 -28.87 -4.08 -8.53
CA ALA A 124 -27.56 -3.78 -9.12
C ALA A 124 -26.70 -2.79 -8.30
N THR A 125 -26.92 -2.71 -6.99
CA THR A 125 -26.19 -1.84 -6.07
C THR A 125 -25.09 -2.61 -5.36
N ASP A 126 -23.88 -2.07 -5.33
CA ASP A 126 -22.74 -2.74 -4.70
C ASP A 126 -22.99 -3.07 -3.21
N PRO A 127 -22.37 -4.15 -2.70
CA PRO A 127 -22.45 -4.52 -1.29
C PRO A 127 -22.01 -3.39 -0.36
N LYS A 128 -22.78 -3.20 0.72
CA LYS A 128 -22.46 -2.21 1.76
C LYS A 128 -22.46 -2.91 3.12
N GLY A 129 -21.42 -2.64 3.89
CA GLY A 129 -21.29 -3.14 5.25
C GLY A 129 -21.52 -2.06 6.30
N THR A 130 -21.51 -2.48 7.55
CA THR A 130 -21.51 -1.61 8.72
C THR A 130 -20.24 -1.83 9.54
N TRP A 131 -19.76 -0.78 10.18
CA TRP A 131 -18.63 -0.85 11.11
C TRP A 131 -19.04 -1.59 12.38
N ASP A 132 -18.33 -2.67 12.72
CA ASP A 132 -18.50 -3.39 13.98
C ASP A 132 -17.20 -4.14 14.34
N ILE A 133 -17.15 -4.74 15.53
CA ILE A 133 -16.03 -5.56 16.00
C ILE A 133 -16.24 -7.01 15.57
N VAL A 134 -15.20 -7.64 15.04
CA VAL A 134 -15.20 -9.08 14.74
C VAL A 134 -15.46 -9.86 16.03
N GLY A 135 -16.58 -10.57 16.07
CA GLY A 135 -17.11 -11.17 17.31
C GLY A 135 -16.54 -12.53 17.69
N SER A 136 -15.75 -13.18 16.82
CA SER A 136 -15.11 -14.46 17.12
C SER A 136 -14.00 -14.83 16.12
N GLY A 137 -13.12 -15.74 16.50
CA GLY A 137 -12.08 -16.30 15.64
C GLY A 137 -10.71 -15.65 15.84
N PRO A 138 -9.75 -15.92 14.95
CA PRO A 138 -8.38 -15.37 15.04
C PRO A 138 -8.33 -13.84 15.06
N ASP A 139 -9.34 -13.24 14.43
CA ASP A 139 -9.46 -11.80 14.19
C ASP A 139 -10.39 -11.10 15.20
N GLU A 140 -10.82 -11.82 16.24
CA GLU A 140 -11.72 -11.31 17.28
C GLU A 140 -11.17 -10.05 17.95
N GLY A 141 -12.01 -9.03 18.08
CA GLY A 141 -11.65 -7.76 18.69
C GLY A 141 -11.04 -6.73 17.74
N MET A 142 -10.86 -7.05 16.45
CA MET A 142 -10.57 -6.05 15.41
C MET A 142 -11.85 -5.38 14.94
N VAL A 143 -11.76 -4.11 14.56
CA VAL A 143 -12.86 -3.40 13.92
C VAL A 143 -12.84 -3.74 12.42
N ALA A 144 -14.01 -3.90 11.84
CA ALA A 144 -14.15 -4.27 10.45
C ALA A 144 -15.38 -3.62 9.86
N THR A 145 -15.36 -3.41 8.54
CA THR A 145 -16.61 -3.28 7.81
C THR A 145 -17.14 -4.68 7.57
N LEU A 146 -18.19 -5.05 8.29
CA LEU A 146 -18.85 -6.35 8.16
C LEU A 146 -19.91 -6.27 7.06
N ILE A 147 -19.76 -7.12 6.05
CA ILE A 147 -20.72 -7.28 4.97
C ILE A 147 -21.39 -8.65 5.12
N PRO A 148 -22.64 -8.71 5.60
CA PRO A 148 -23.36 -9.97 5.69
C PRO A 148 -23.96 -10.33 4.33
N PHE A 149 -23.70 -11.55 3.89
CA PHE A 149 -24.30 -12.15 2.70
C PHE A 149 -25.27 -13.26 3.10
N THR A 150 -26.39 -13.34 2.39
CA THR A 150 -27.30 -14.47 2.46
C THR A 150 -27.25 -15.22 1.12
N LEU A 151 -26.72 -16.43 1.17
CA LEU A 151 -26.66 -17.38 0.06
C LEU A 151 -27.91 -18.24 0.11
N GLN A 152 -28.63 -18.35 -1.00
CA GLN A 152 -29.84 -19.15 -1.10
C GLN A 152 -29.74 -20.05 -2.33
N VAL A 153 -30.00 -21.35 -2.13
CA VAL A 153 -30.01 -22.34 -3.20
C VAL A 153 -31.32 -23.11 -3.13
N THR A 154 -32.06 -23.13 -4.23
CA THR A 154 -33.23 -23.99 -4.41
C THR A 154 -32.88 -25.08 -5.41
N ALA A 155 -32.86 -26.32 -4.95
CA ALA A 155 -32.69 -27.49 -5.81
C ALA A 155 -34.07 -28.13 -6.02
N SER A 156 -34.46 -28.23 -7.28
CA SER A 156 -35.75 -28.78 -7.70
C SER A 156 -35.53 -29.99 -8.59
N ARG A 157 -36.14 -31.10 -8.21
CA ARG A 157 -36.09 -32.33 -8.99
C ARG A 157 -37.29 -32.39 -9.91
N GLN A 158 -37.04 -32.48 -11.21
CA GLN A 158 -38.12 -32.52 -12.20
C GLN A 158 -38.80 -33.91 -12.15
N ALA A 159 -40.10 -33.96 -11.87
CA ALA A 159 -40.81 -35.24 -11.88
C ALA A 159 -40.87 -35.78 -13.31
N GLY A 160 -40.36 -37.00 -13.52
CA GLY A 160 -40.32 -37.61 -14.86
C GLY A 160 -39.47 -38.86 -14.99
N ALA A 161 -38.55 -39.13 -14.06
CA ALA A 161 -37.78 -40.38 -14.06
C ALA A 161 -38.63 -41.55 -13.51
N GLY A 162 -39.60 -42.03 -14.31
CA GLY A 162 -40.37 -43.24 -14.02
C GLY A 162 -41.91 -43.09 -13.95
N GLN A 163 -42.48 -41.94 -14.30
CA GLN A 163 -43.94 -41.79 -14.35
C GLN A 163 -44.55 -42.55 -15.54
N SER A 164 -45.49 -43.44 -15.27
CA SER A 164 -46.31 -44.06 -16.32
C SER A 164 -47.04 -42.98 -17.11
N ALA A 165 -46.98 -43.06 -18.44
CA ALA A 165 -47.57 -42.09 -19.38
C ALA A 165 -49.08 -41.85 -19.17
N THR A 166 -49.76 -42.72 -18.42
CA THR A 166 -51.18 -42.63 -18.06
C THR A 166 -51.52 -41.45 -17.14
N TYR A 167 -50.55 -40.85 -16.44
CA TYR A 167 -50.80 -39.77 -15.45
C TYR A 167 -50.24 -38.39 -15.86
N SER A 168 -49.90 -38.19 -17.14
CA SER A 168 -49.28 -36.95 -17.68
C SER A 168 -50.14 -35.69 -17.58
N THR A 169 -51.42 -35.82 -17.19
CA THR A 169 -52.36 -34.70 -17.01
C THR A 169 -52.47 -34.23 -15.56
N MET A 170 -51.85 -34.92 -14.59
CA MET A 170 -51.71 -34.42 -13.22
C MET A 170 -50.45 -33.57 -13.11
N ALA A 171 -50.52 -32.42 -12.43
CA ALA A 171 -49.35 -31.57 -12.23
C ALA A 171 -48.24 -32.34 -11.50
N ALA A 172 -47.09 -32.51 -12.15
CA ALA A 172 -45.89 -33.09 -11.58
C ALA A 172 -45.51 -32.34 -10.30
N THR A 173 -45.69 -32.96 -9.14
CA THR A 173 -45.18 -32.45 -7.86
C THR A 173 -43.79 -33.06 -7.65
N GLY A 174 -42.77 -32.40 -8.20
CA GLY A 174 -41.38 -32.72 -7.90
C GLY A 174 -41.04 -32.35 -6.46
N ALA A 175 -39.97 -32.92 -5.91
CA ALA A 175 -39.42 -32.48 -4.64
C ALA A 175 -38.56 -31.22 -4.86
N SER A 176 -38.69 -30.25 -3.96
CA SER A 176 -37.88 -29.03 -3.96
C SER A 176 -37.39 -28.77 -2.54
N VAL A 177 -36.11 -28.45 -2.42
CA VAL A 177 -35.48 -28.05 -1.16
C VAL A 177 -34.81 -26.71 -1.35
N ASN A 178 -35.04 -25.82 -0.38
CA ASN A 178 -34.37 -24.53 -0.29
C ASN A 178 -33.43 -24.55 0.91
N LEU A 179 -32.15 -24.27 0.68
CA LEU A 179 -31.17 -24.05 1.72
C LEU A 179 -30.74 -22.58 1.70
N THR A 180 -30.59 -22.02 2.90
CA THR A 180 -30.09 -20.66 3.10
C THR A 180 -28.88 -20.72 4.03
N ARG A 181 -27.80 -20.02 3.67
CA ARG A 181 -26.58 -19.87 4.47
C ARG A 181 -26.26 -18.39 4.61
N THR A 182 -26.06 -17.94 5.84
CA THR A 182 -25.54 -16.60 6.12
C THR A 182 -24.03 -16.69 6.27
N VAL A 183 -23.31 -15.87 5.52
CA VAL A 183 -21.86 -15.70 5.66
C VAL A 183 -21.56 -14.22 5.89
N GLU A 184 -20.46 -13.94 6.55
CA GLU A 184 -20.01 -12.58 6.80
C GLU A 184 -18.61 -12.40 6.24
N VAL A 185 -18.42 -11.32 5.49
CA VAL A 185 -17.11 -10.89 5.03
C VAL A 185 -16.68 -9.72 5.89
N ALA A 186 -15.57 -9.89 6.61
CA ALA A 186 -14.95 -8.84 7.39
C ALA A 186 -13.87 -8.15 6.56
N LEU A 187 -14.10 -6.89 6.20
CA LEU A 187 -13.07 -6.04 5.63
C LEU A 187 -12.33 -5.36 6.77
N LEU A 188 -11.18 -5.94 7.12
CA LEU A 188 -10.27 -5.42 8.14
C LEU A 188 -9.47 -4.26 7.55
N PRO A 189 -9.60 -3.05 8.09
CA PRO A 189 -8.79 -1.94 7.62
C PRO A 189 -7.33 -2.12 8.05
N ALA A 190 -6.40 -1.87 7.13
CA ALA A 190 -4.97 -1.95 7.43
C ALA A 190 -4.53 -1.01 8.56
N PHE A 191 -5.24 0.10 8.77
CA PHE A 191 -4.93 1.14 9.75
C PHE A 191 -5.21 0.76 11.22
N GLU A 192 -5.67 -0.47 11.50
CA GLU A 192 -5.81 -0.98 12.87
C GLU A 192 -4.51 -1.60 13.40
N PHE A 193 -3.58 -1.92 12.50
CA PHE A 193 -2.23 -2.27 12.86
C PHE A 193 -1.40 -1.02 13.02
N GLY A 194 -0.64 -0.94 14.12
CA GLY A 194 0.43 0.05 14.20
C GLY A 194 1.52 -0.28 13.17
N ILE A 195 1.88 -1.58 13.04
CA ILE A 195 2.82 -2.08 12.04
C ILE A 195 2.27 -3.37 11.43
N PHE A 196 2.25 -3.41 10.09
CA PHE A 196 1.92 -4.59 9.30
C PHE A 196 3.03 -4.87 8.28
N CYS A 197 3.53 -6.10 8.24
CA CYS A 197 4.52 -6.55 7.26
C CYS A 197 4.00 -7.77 6.49
N ASP A 198 3.96 -7.71 5.15
CA ASP A 198 3.65 -8.90 4.33
C ASP A 198 4.84 -9.89 4.26
N GLY A 199 6.07 -9.36 4.36
CA GLY A 199 7.28 -10.14 4.60
C GLY A 199 7.60 -10.24 6.09
N ASP A 200 8.88 -10.34 6.40
CA ASP A 200 9.38 -10.35 7.77
C ASP A 200 9.31 -8.95 8.40
N CYS A 201 9.39 -8.90 9.73
CA CYS A 201 9.36 -7.66 10.49
C CYS A 201 10.47 -7.65 11.54
N ASP A 202 11.24 -6.56 11.55
CA ASP A 202 12.44 -6.44 12.37
C ASP A 202 12.33 -5.29 13.37
N TYR A 203 12.55 -5.62 14.64
CA TYR A 203 12.76 -4.65 15.72
C TYR A 203 14.16 -4.83 16.28
N PHE A 204 15.00 -3.80 16.19
CA PHE A 204 16.35 -3.78 16.77
C PHE A 204 16.66 -2.41 17.40
N ALA A 205 15.76 -1.96 18.28
CA ALA A 205 15.84 -0.62 18.86
C ALA A 205 17.05 -0.48 19.80
N GLY A 206 17.99 0.44 19.49
CA GLY A 206 19.13 0.74 20.36
C GLY A 206 18.71 1.39 21.70
N PRO A 207 18.10 2.60 21.68
CA PRO A 207 17.51 3.24 22.86
C PRO A 207 16.18 2.59 23.31
N ASN A 208 15.61 3.09 24.40
CA ASN A 208 14.26 2.70 24.82
C ASN A 208 13.25 3.02 23.71
N PHE A 209 12.48 2.02 23.31
CA PHE A 209 11.43 2.15 22.30
C PHE A 209 10.12 1.60 22.85
N ASN A 210 9.10 2.46 22.95
CA ASN A 210 7.74 2.06 23.27
C ASN A 210 6.89 2.15 22.00
N PHE A 211 6.37 1.02 21.57
CA PHE A 211 5.53 0.92 20.40
C PHE A 211 4.05 0.77 20.80
N GLY A 212 3.25 1.72 20.33
CA GLY A 212 1.80 1.75 20.48
C GLY A 212 1.08 1.08 19.32
N GLY A 213 0.17 0.15 19.61
CA GLY A 213 -0.70 -0.49 18.62
C GLY A 213 -0.29 -1.93 18.26
N ARG A 214 -1.12 -2.58 17.44
CA ARG A 214 -0.94 -3.99 17.05
C ARG A 214 0.20 -4.16 16.06
N VAL A 215 0.91 -5.26 16.18
CA VAL A 215 1.98 -5.65 15.26
C VAL A 215 1.60 -6.96 14.58
N HIS A 216 1.64 -7.01 13.25
CA HIS A 216 1.41 -8.23 12.49
C HIS A 216 2.46 -8.42 11.40
N THR A 217 2.99 -9.62 11.28
CA THR A 217 3.81 -10.03 10.14
C THR A 217 3.31 -11.35 9.55
N ASN A 218 3.21 -11.40 8.22
CA ASN A 218 2.96 -12.63 7.47
C ASN A 218 4.21 -13.51 7.33
N GLY A 219 5.38 -12.98 7.67
CA GLY A 219 6.67 -13.66 7.78
C GLY A 219 7.08 -13.91 9.22
N ASN A 220 8.39 -13.93 9.46
CA ASN A 220 9.04 -14.01 10.75
C ASN A 220 9.12 -12.63 11.42
N LEU A 221 9.12 -12.63 12.75
CA LEU A 221 9.32 -11.44 13.57
C LEU A 221 10.66 -11.54 14.29
N PHE A 222 11.62 -10.68 13.94
CA PHE A 222 12.89 -10.58 14.63
C PHE A 222 12.81 -9.49 15.70
N VAL A 223 13.10 -9.86 16.95
CA VAL A 223 12.94 -8.98 18.11
C VAL A 223 14.25 -8.89 18.87
N ALA A 224 14.84 -7.70 18.82
CA ALA A 224 16.08 -7.33 19.48
C ALA A 224 15.97 -5.91 20.06
N SER A 225 16.76 -5.62 21.09
CA SER A 225 16.86 -4.27 21.64
C SER A 225 18.21 -4.05 22.32
N GLY A 226 18.76 -2.85 22.26
CA GLY A 226 19.90 -2.43 23.08
C GLY A 226 19.50 -2.03 24.50
N ALA A 227 18.24 -1.64 24.71
CA ALA A 227 17.71 -1.18 26.00
C ALA A 227 16.33 -1.83 26.29
N LYS A 228 15.26 -1.05 26.43
CA LYS A 228 13.91 -1.58 26.62
C LYS A 228 13.07 -1.41 25.36
N LEU A 229 12.58 -2.51 24.82
CA LEU A 229 11.55 -2.53 23.78
C LEU A 229 10.22 -2.87 24.43
N THR A 230 9.20 -2.01 24.36
CA THR A 230 7.89 -2.23 24.99
C THR A 230 6.81 -2.19 23.93
N PHE A 231 6.08 -3.29 23.77
CA PHE A 231 4.86 -3.33 22.97
C PHE A 231 3.66 -3.06 23.86
N THR A 232 2.67 -2.29 23.41
CA THR A 232 1.47 -2.01 24.22
C THR A 232 0.25 -2.86 23.86
N ASP A 233 0.25 -3.48 22.69
CA ASP A 233 -0.87 -4.24 22.15
C ASP A 233 -0.43 -5.61 21.58
N LYS A 234 -1.37 -6.36 21.02
CA LYS A 234 -1.18 -7.72 20.49
C LYS A 234 -0.18 -7.76 19.33
N ILE A 235 0.67 -8.80 19.36
CA ILE A 235 1.70 -9.10 18.38
C ILE A 235 1.39 -10.46 17.73
N ALA A 236 1.36 -10.52 16.40
CA ALA A 236 1.12 -11.74 15.65
C ALA A 236 2.19 -11.95 14.56
N ALA A 237 2.79 -13.13 14.51
CA ALA A 237 3.77 -13.50 13.49
C ALA A 237 3.38 -14.83 12.83
N VAL A 238 2.99 -14.84 11.56
CA VAL A 238 2.59 -16.09 10.90
C VAL A 238 3.74 -17.10 10.84
N GLY A 239 4.97 -16.60 10.65
CA GLY A 239 6.21 -17.35 10.75
C GLY A 239 6.64 -17.61 12.20
N GLN A 240 7.90 -17.33 12.50
CA GLN A 240 8.53 -17.53 13.82
C GLN A 240 8.85 -16.19 14.48
N VAL A 241 8.84 -16.18 15.81
CA VAL A 241 9.41 -15.10 16.63
C VAL A 241 10.85 -15.47 16.97
N ILE A 242 11.81 -14.68 16.52
CA ILE A 242 13.26 -14.92 16.63
C ILE A 242 13.88 -13.82 17.49
N MET A 243 14.74 -14.21 18.44
CA MET A 243 15.34 -13.27 19.41
C MET A 243 16.86 -13.41 19.56
N ASP A 244 17.46 -14.44 18.98
CA ASP A 244 18.90 -14.74 19.12
C ASP A 244 19.77 -14.15 18.01
N GLN A 245 19.16 -13.71 16.91
CA GLN A 245 19.82 -13.03 15.80
C GLN A 245 18.88 -12.05 15.10
N LEU A 246 19.46 -11.12 14.35
CA LEU A 246 18.77 -10.26 13.38
C LEU A 246 18.59 -11.02 12.05
N GLU A 247 17.78 -10.45 11.15
CA GLU A 247 17.49 -11.03 9.84
C GLU A 247 18.75 -11.25 8.99
N ASN A 248 19.73 -10.36 9.10
CA ASN A 248 21.04 -10.49 8.43
C ASN A 248 21.98 -11.54 9.07
N GLY A 249 21.51 -12.31 10.07
CA GLY A 249 22.29 -13.32 10.79
C GLY A 249 23.20 -12.77 11.90
N HIS A 250 23.18 -11.46 12.15
CA HIS A 250 23.95 -10.86 13.24
C HIS A 250 23.37 -11.27 14.61
N ALA A 251 24.19 -11.86 15.48
CA ALA A 251 23.74 -12.32 16.79
C ALA A 251 23.26 -11.15 17.68
N THR A 252 22.09 -11.27 18.30
CA THR A 252 21.57 -10.22 19.20
C THR A 252 22.43 -10.05 20.45
N ALA A 253 23.09 -11.13 20.89
CA ALA A 253 24.06 -11.08 21.98
C ALA A 253 25.24 -10.11 21.72
N ALA A 254 25.50 -9.73 20.46
CA ALA A 254 26.60 -8.86 20.05
C ALA A 254 26.18 -7.39 19.89
N GLY A 255 25.44 -6.82 20.83
CA GLY A 255 25.09 -5.38 20.82
C GLY A 255 23.62 -5.07 21.15
N TYR A 256 22.76 -6.09 21.14
CA TYR A 256 21.33 -5.99 21.44
C TYR A 256 20.96 -6.84 22.66
N THR A 257 21.56 -6.51 23.81
CA THR A 257 21.39 -7.24 25.09
C THR A 257 20.22 -6.76 25.95
N GLY A 258 19.40 -5.86 25.39
CA GLY A 258 18.20 -5.30 26.00
C GLY A 258 17.07 -6.31 26.17
N THR A 259 15.94 -5.86 26.70
CA THR A 259 14.79 -6.70 27.03
C THR A 259 13.53 -6.24 26.31
N PRO A 260 12.90 -7.11 25.51
CA PRO A 260 11.56 -6.89 25.00
C PRO A 260 10.48 -7.20 26.05
N TYR A 261 9.50 -6.32 26.18
CA TYR A 261 8.35 -6.41 27.06
C TYR A 261 7.07 -6.48 26.23
N VAL A 262 6.20 -7.42 26.58
CA VAL A 262 4.94 -7.71 25.89
C VAL A 262 3.81 -7.70 26.93
N PRO A 263 2.61 -7.19 26.59
CA PRO A 263 1.48 -7.24 27.49
C PRO A 263 1.00 -8.67 27.70
N ASN A 264 0.46 -9.01 28.87
CA ASN A 264 -0.25 -10.27 29.11
C ASN A 264 -1.75 -10.08 29.36
N ALA A 265 -2.23 -8.83 29.26
CA ALA A 265 -3.62 -8.43 29.36
C ALA A 265 -3.82 -7.10 28.60
N GLY A 266 -5.06 -6.78 28.24
CA GLY A 266 -5.39 -5.52 27.55
C GLY A 266 -5.00 -4.30 28.38
N GLY A 267 -4.31 -3.33 27.77
CA GLY A 267 -3.75 -2.17 28.46
C GLY A 267 -2.64 -2.52 29.48
N GLY A 268 -2.00 -3.68 29.32
CA GLY A 268 -1.08 -4.22 30.33
C GLY A 268 0.29 -3.53 30.40
N CYS A 269 0.76 -2.99 29.27
CA CYS A 269 1.99 -2.19 29.20
C CYS A 269 1.71 -0.69 29.27
N PRO A 270 2.61 0.11 29.88
CA PRO A 270 2.46 1.56 29.93
C PRO A 270 2.38 2.15 28.52
N ALA A 271 1.47 3.10 28.32
CA ALA A 271 1.45 3.90 27.10
C ALA A 271 2.75 4.70 26.96
N ALA A 272 3.17 4.97 25.72
CA ALA A 272 4.31 5.84 25.45
C ALA A 272 4.14 7.21 26.17
N PRO A 273 5.21 7.78 26.77
CA PRO A 273 6.61 7.36 26.71
C PRO A 273 7.04 6.39 27.84
N GLY A 274 6.09 5.79 28.57
CA GLY A 274 6.41 4.80 29.60
C GLY A 274 7.18 3.60 29.04
N THR A 275 7.88 2.83 29.87
CA THR A 275 8.57 1.59 29.45
C THR A 275 8.31 0.49 30.47
N GLY A 276 8.32 -0.77 30.02
CA GLY A 276 8.26 -1.92 30.92
C GLY A 276 9.44 -1.98 31.91
N PRO A 277 9.39 -2.81 32.96
CA PRO A 277 8.27 -3.69 33.32
C PRO A 277 7.11 -2.95 34.01
N ALA A 278 5.93 -3.58 33.96
CA ALA A 278 4.73 -3.19 34.72
C ALA A 278 3.95 -4.46 35.10
N ALA A 279 2.88 -4.35 35.90
CA ALA A 279 2.15 -5.50 36.44
C ALA A 279 1.69 -6.50 35.38
N ASN A 280 1.25 -6.01 34.22
CA ASN A 280 0.78 -6.80 33.09
C ASN A 280 1.69 -6.61 31.85
N CYS A 281 2.94 -6.20 32.08
CA CYS A 281 3.95 -5.93 31.04
C CYS A 281 5.22 -6.69 31.38
N VAL A 282 5.34 -7.88 30.81
CA VAL A 282 6.29 -8.91 31.25
C VAL A 282 7.36 -9.08 30.18
N ALA A 283 8.60 -9.35 30.62
CA ALA A 283 9.70 -9.63 29.70
C ALA A 283 9.40 -10.90 28.89
N LEU A 284 9.60 -10.85 27.58
CA LEU A 284 9.51 -12.00 26.70
C LEU A 284 10.74 -12.89 26.91
N PRO A 285 10.59 -14.11 27.46
CA PRO A 285 11.74 -14.89 27.92
C PRO A 285 12.49 -15.60 26.80
N ALA A 286 11.81 -15.93 25.70
CA ALA A 286 12.37 -16.62 24.54
C ALA A 286 11.42 -16.49 23.34
N GLY A 287 11.97 -16.58 22.13
CA GLY A 287 11.22 -16.69 20.89
C GLY A 287 10.63 -18.08 20.64
N SER A 288 9.90 -18.22 19.54
CA SER A 288 9.34 -19.50 19.08
C SER A 288 10.36 -20.38 18.37
N TRP A 289 11.51 -19.81 18.00
CA TRP A 289 12.60 -20.48 17.28
C TRP A 289 13.96 -20.04 17.84
N THR A 290 14.97 -20.90 17.74
CA THR A 290 16.34 -20.61 18.17
C THR A 290 17.38 -21.38 17.36
N GLY A 291 18.62 -20.89 17.36
CA GLY A 291 19.77 -21.50 16.67
C GLY A 291 19.84 -21.12 15.19
N GLY A 292 19.28 -19.97 14.81
CA GLY A 292 19.19 -19.51 13.43
C GLY A 292 17.79 -19.02 13.08
N PHE A 293 17.52 -18.90 11.78
CA PHE A 293 16.19 -18.71 11.21
C PHE A 293 15.85 -19.92 10.34
N PRO A 294 14.57 -20.31 10.21
CA PRO A 294 14.17 -21.41 9.35
C PRO A 294 14.75 -21.28 7.93
N PRO A 295 15.31 -22.37 7.35
CA PRO A 295 15.24 -23.76 7.82
C PRO A 295 16.31 -24.17 8.86
N THR A 296 17.21 -23.27 9.25
CA THR A 296 18.28 -23.53 10.22
C THR A 296 17.79 -23.29 11.65
N GLY A 297 18.25 -24.11 12.60
CA GLY A 297 17.84 -24.01 14.01
C GLY A 297 16.70 -24.96 14.37
N THR A 298 16.02 -24.71 15.48
CA THR A 298 14.98 -25.59 16.03
C THR A 298 13.83 -24.80 16.67
N ALA A 299 12.61 -25.33 16.54
CA ALA A 299 11.44 -24.78 17.21
C ALA A 299 11.55 -24.93 18.74
N ASN A 300 11.11 -23.91 19.47
CA ASN A 300 11.07 -23.91 20.93
C ASN A 300 9.83 -24.70 21.42
N PRO A 301 10.00 -25.86 22.07
CA PRO A 301 8.87 -26.67 22.54
C PRO A 301 8.01 -25.98 23.62
N ALA A 302 8.56 -25.00 24.33
CA ALA A 302 7.84 -24.26 25.37
C ALA A 302 6.97 -23.12 24.81
N TRP A 303 7.07 -22.81 23.51
CA TRP A 303 6.42 -21.64 22.91
C TRP A 303 4.90 -21.60 23.13
N THR A 304 4.21 -22.73 22.99
CA THR A 304 2.75 -22.78 23.21
C THR A 304 2.39 -22.35 24.64
N GLY A 305 3.20 -22.73 25.63
CA GLY A 305 3.03 -22.30 27.03
C GLY A 305 3.35 -20.81 27.21
N ILE A 306 4.42 -20.32 26.59
CA ILE A 306 4.79 -18.89 26.62
C ILE A 306 3.65 -18.05 26.03
N SER A 307 3.24 -18.34 24.79
CA SER A 307 2.21 -17.58 24.08
C SER A 307 0.85 -17.66 24.76
N LYS A 308 0.33 -18.86 25.06
CA LYS A 308 -1.05 -19.03 25.50
C LYS A 308 -1.25 -18.96 27.02
N ALA A 309 -0.27 -19.37 27.83
CA ALA A 309 -0.41 -19.37 29.28
C ALA A 309 0.25 -18.15 29.94
N THR A 310 1.45 -17.74 29.50
CA THR A 310 2.14 -16.59 30.09
C THR A 310 1.61 -15.27 29.55
N PHE A 311 1.40 -15.18 28.23
CA PHE A 311 0.99 -13.95 27.55
C PHE A 311 -0.49 -13.97 27.11
N ASN A 312 -1.28 -15.00 27.42
CA ASN A 312 -2.70 -15.08 27.07
C ASN A 312 -3.02 -14.78 25.59
N GLY A 313 -2.12 -15.12 24.66
CA GLY A 313 -2.28 -14.84 23.24
C GLY A 313 -1.98 -13.39 22.80
N PHE A 314 -1.37 -12.57 23.65
CA PHE A 314 -0.88 -11.23 23.27
C PHE A 314 0.38 -11.27 22.41
N ILE A 315 1.11 -12.39 22.40
CA ILE A 315 2.10 -12.70 21.38
C ILE A 315 1.84 -14.09 20.84
N GLU A 316 1.65 -14.19 19.53
CA GLU A 316 1.28 -15.45 18.86
C GLU A 316 2.12 -15.64 17.61
N ASN A 317 2.42 -16.91 17.33
CA ASN A 317 2.87 -17.34 16.01
C ASN A 317 1.85 -18.24 15.29
N GLY A 318 2.16 -18.71 14.08
CA GLY A 318 1.30 -19.61 13.30
C GLY A 318 0.89 -20.90 14.04
N LEU A 319 1.76 -21.47 14.89
CA LEU A 319 1.43 -22.64 15.72
C LEU A 319 0.37 -22.32 16.80
N THR A 320 0.35 -21.08 17.27
CA THR A 320 -0.52 -20.61 18.34
C THR A 320 -1.71 -19.79 17.84
N GLY A 321 -1.92 -19.68 16.52
CA GLY A 321 -3.15 -19.14 15.94
C GLY A 321 -3.02 -17.89 15.06
N ALA A 322 -1.81 -17.35 14.86
CA ALA A 322 -1.61 -16.27 13.89
C ALA A 322 -1.91 -16.77 12.47
N LYS A 323 -2.67 -16.01 11.68
CA LYS A 323 -3.03 -16.35 10.30
C LYS A 323 -2.53 -15.29 9.32
N LYS A 324 -2.25 -15.71 8.09
CA LYS A 324 -1.87 -14.78 7.02
C LYS A 324 -3.03 -13.83 6.73
N LEU A 325 -2.75 -12.54 6.79
CA LEU A 325 -3.69 -11.49 6.39
C LEU A 325 -3.29 -10.99 5.00
N GLN A 326 -4.25 -10.81 4.11
CA GLN A 326 -3.96 -10.46 2.72
C GLN A 326 -4.35 -9.00 2.45
N LEU A 327 -3.40 -8.21 1.94
CA LEU A 327 -3.69 -6.86 1.51
C LEU A 327 -4.53 -6.85 0.20
N PRO A 328 -5.48 -5.90 0.05
CA PRO A 328 -6.41 -5.77 -1.10
C PRO A 328 -5.88 -5.88 -2.50
N PHE A 329 -4.61 -5.59 -2.71
CA PHE A 329 -4.05 -5.30 -4.01
C PHE A 329 -2.91 -6.25 -4.41
N VAL A 330 -2.62 -7.29 -3.62
CA VAL A 330 -1.35 -8.06 -3.74
C VAL A 330 -1.51 -9.44 -4.40
N GLN A 331 -2.72 -9.91 -4.74
CA GLN A 331 -2.89 -11.19 -5.48
C GLN A 331 -3.62 -11.06 -6.82
N ASN A 332 -3.14 -11.87 -7.78
CA ASN A 332 -3.55 -12.06 -9.18
C ASN A 332 -3.04 -11.09 -10.24
N SER A 333 -2.12 -10.19 -9.89
CA SER A 333 -1.36 -9.45 -10.89
C SER A 333 0.11 -9.91 -10.88
N PRO A 334 0.78 -10.08 -12.03
CA PRO A 334 2.23 -10.33 -12.10
C PRO A 334 3.09 -9.13 -11.62
N VAL A 335 2.48 -8.15 -10.95
CA VAL A 335 3.06 -6.87 -10.55
C VAL A 335 3.07 -6.81 -9.02
N GLY A 336 4.16 -6.33 -8.42
CA GLY A 336 4.37 -6.31 -6.98
C GLY A 336 3.63 -5.16 -6.29
N ALA A 337 3.64 -5.13 -4.95
CA ALA A 337 3.03 -4.05 -4.17
C ALA A 337 3.59 -2.66 -4.52
N ILE A 338 4.87 -2.59 -4.90
CA ILE A 338 5.55 -1.38 -5.35
C ILE A 338 4.90 -0.77 -6.61
N ASP A 339 4.19 -1.55 -7.43
CA ASP A 339 3.57 -1.04 -8.64
C ASP A 339 2.42 -0.07 -8.34
N ILE A 340 1.85 -0.05 -7.12
CA ILE A 340 0.78 0.90 -6.77
C ILE A 340 1.25 2.37 -6.82
N ILE A 341 2.50 2.61 -6.44
CA ILE A 341 3.12 3.94 -6.45
C ILE A 341 3.78 4.25 -7.78
N ARG A 342 3.92 3.29 -8.69
CA ARG A 342 4.61 3.52 -9.98
C ARG A 342 3.73 4.23 -11.01
N ARG A 343 4.35 4.99 -11.92
CA ARG A 343 3.67 5.58 -13.09
C ARG A 343 3.05 4.49 -13.97
N PRO A 344 1.94 4.80 -14.66
CA PRO A 344 1.35 3.91 -15.65
C PRO A 344 2.34 3.56 -16.77
N GLN A 345 2.27 2.31 -17.21
CA GLN A 345 3.11 1.74 -18.26
C GLN A 345 2.21 1.29 -19.43
N ALA A 346 2.74 1.28 -20.67
CA ALA A 346 1.94 0.98 -21.87
C ALA A 346 1.47 -0.49 -21.94
N GLY A 347 1.97 -1.36 -21.05
CA GLY A 347 1.53 -2.75 -20.87
C GLY A 347 0.57 -2.97 -19.70
N ASP A 348 0.18 -1.93 -18.96
CA ASP A 348 -0.70 -2.08 -17.81
C ASP A 348 -2.10 -2.55 -18.23
N THR A 349 -2.66 -3.49 -17.46
CA THR A 349 -4.09 -3.79 -17.57
C THR A 349 -4.90 -2.59 -17.09
N THR A 350 -6.16 -2.47 -17.54
CA THR A 350 -7.06 -1.40 -17.06
C THR A 350 -7.22 -1.43 -15.54
N LEU A 351 -7.27 -2.62 -14.93
CA LEU A 351 -7.35 -2.76 -13.48
C LEU A 351 -6.11 -2.19 -12.79
N LEU A 352 -4.91 -2.55 -13.27
CA LEU A 352 -3.65 -2.05 -12.72
C LEU A 352 -3.52 -0.54 -12.88
N SER A 353 -3.77 -0.03 -14.09
CA SER A 353 -3.71 1.40 -14.36
C SER A 353 -4.67 2.21 -13.49
N ASN A 354 -5.88 1.70 -13.26
CA ASN A 354 -6.86 2.34 -12.37
C ASN A 354 -6.49 2.25 -10.88
N SER A 355 -5.71 1.24 -10.47
CA SER A 355 -5.31 1.04 -9.07
C SER A 355 -4.03 1.81 -8.70
N ARG A 356 -3.30 2.35 -9.68
CA ARG A 356 -2.10 3.16 -9.42
C ARG A 356 -2.50 4.50 -8.82
N LEU A 357 -1.82 4.90 -7.75
CA LEU A 357 -2.08 6.18 -7.08
C LEU A 357 -1.83 7.38 -8.00
N PHE A 358 -1.01 7.22 -9.06
CA PHE A 358 -0.86 8.23 -10.10
C PHE A 358 -2.17 8.55 -10.85
N THR A 359 -3.02 7.54 -11.05
CA THR A 359 -4.33 7.67 -11.74
C THR A 359 -5.40 8.18 -10.77
N GLU A 360 -5.33 7.78 -9.51
CA GLU A 360 -6.25 8.22 -8.45
C GLU A 360 -5.96 9.64 -7.93
N ALA A 361 -4.73 10.12 -8.08
CA ALA A 361 -4.30 11.40 -7.55
C ALA A 361 -5.10 12.59 -8.09
N GLU A 362 -5.39 13.56 -7.22
CA GLU A 362 -5.94 14.86 -7.63
C GLU A 362 -4.87 15.93 -7.85
N ILE A 363 -3.64 15.70 -7.37
CA ILE A 363 -2.50 16.59 -7.59
C ILE A 363 -1.29 15.76 -8.00
N ARG A 364 -0.56 16.19 -9.03
CA ARG A 364 0.66 15.51 -9.49
C ARG A 364 1.82 16.49 -9.59
N ILE A 365 2.99 16.06 -9.11
CA ILE A 365 4.27 16.75 -9.26
C ILE A 365 5.21 15.80 -9.99
N LEU A 366 5.58 16.16 -11.22
CA LEU A 366 6.39 15.33 -12.10
C LEU A 366 7.68 16.07 -12.45
N MET A 367 8.80 15.39 -12.32
CA MET A 367 10.11 15.89 -12.74
C MET A 367 10.81 14.88 -13.65
N ALA A 368 11.56 15.39 -14.64
CA ALA A 368 12.33 14.57 -15.57
C ALA A 368 13.43 15.37 -16.28
N ASP A 369 14.48 14.69 -16.75
CA ASP A 369 15.57 15.35 -17.48
C ASP A 369 15.22 15.73 -18.92
N ASN A 370 14.26 15.00 -19.49
CA ASN A 370 13.77 15.21 -20.84
C ASN A 370 12.26 15.44 -20.80
N ILE A 371 11.77 16.42 -21.54
CA ILE A 371 10.34 16.71 -21.65
C ILE A 371 9.53 15.49 -22.12
N ASN A 372 10.12 14.63 -22.96
CA ASN A 372 9.51 13.37 -23.41
C ASN A 372 9.41 12.31 -22.30
N ASN A 373 10.00 12.53 -21.14
CA ASN A 373 9.92 11.62 -19.98
C ASN A 373 9.12 12.25 -18.83
N LEU A 374 8.69 13.51 -18.98
CA LEU A 374 7.90 14.21 -17.98
C LEU A 374 6.52 13.59 -17.84
N HIS A 375 5.91 13.21 -18.96
CA HIS A 375 4.57 12.64 -19.04
C HIS A 375 4.64 11.15 -19.46
N PRO A 376 3.92 10.22 -18.79
CA PRO A 376 3.94 8.80 -19.14
C PRO A 376 3.09 8.41 -20.37
N TRP A 377 2.35 9.36 -20.95
CA TRP A 377 1.46 9.16 -22.11
C TRP A 377 2.10 9.64 -23.42
N PRO A 378 1.80 9.01 -24.57
CA PRO A 378 2.29 9.47 -25.86
C PRO A 378 1.85 10.91 -26.15
N ALA A 379 2.78 11.73 -26.65
CA ALA A 379 2.47 13.06 -27.16
C ALA A 379 1.43 12.97 -28.29
N GLY A 380 0.21 13.47 -28.04
CA GLY A 380 -0.86 13.54 -29.05
C GLY A 380 -2.07 12.62 -28.88
N GLY A 381 -2.24 11.96 -27.73
CA GLY A 381 -3.39 11.09 -27.44
C GLY A 381 -4.58 11.73 -26.69
N GLY A 382 -4.53 13.02 -26.38
CA GLY A 382 -5.59 13.75 -25.66
C GLY A 382 -5.81 15.14 -26.26
N ALA A 383 -7.04 15.65 -26.18
CA ALA A 383 -7.41 16.97 -26.67
C ALA A 383 -6.49 18.07 -26.07
N ALA A 384 -6.29 19.17 -26.81
CA ALA A 384 -5.53 20.32 -26.33
C ALA A 384 -5.91 20.69 -24.89
N GLY A 385 -4.94 20.57 -23.97
CA GLY A 385 -5.14 20.80 -22.53
C GLY A 385 -5.28 19.55 -21.66
N GLY A 386 -5.14 18.33 -22.19
CA GLY A 386 -5.04 17.09 -21.40
C GLY A 386 -3.59 16.63 -21.16
N PRO A 387 -3.36 15.67 -20.23
CA PRO A 387 -2.04 15.12 -19.94
C PRO A 387 -1.38 14.57 -21.21
N GLY A 388 -0.15 15.02 -21.52
CA GLY A 388 0.61 14.59 -22.70
C GLY A 388 0.63 15.56 -23.90
N VAL A 389 0.09 16.78 -23.78
CA VAL A 389 0.33 17.85 -24.77
C VAL A 389 1.21 18.91 -24.12
N PHE A 390 2.38 19.17 -24.71
CA PHE A 390 3.30 20.19 -24.18
C PHE A 390 2.59 21.54 -24.08
N ASP A 391 2.62 22.13 -22.90
CA ASP A 391 2.00 23.42 -22.63
C ASP A 391 2.93 24.38 -21.87
N ALA A 392 2.45 25.58 -21.56
CA ALA A 392 3.25 26.62 -20.93
C ALA A 392 3.58 26.34 -19.44
N ASP A 393 2.96 25.33 -18.85
CA ASP A 393 3.17 24.85 -17.49
C ASP A 393 4.05 23.58 -17.45
N ASP A 394 4.59 23.13 -18.58
CA ASP A 394 5.80 22.29 -18.62
C ASP A 394 7.04 23.21 -18.53
N VAL A 395 7.56 23.42 -17.33
CA VAL A 395 8.58 24.44 -17.07
C VAL A 395 9.96 23.81 -16.95
N GLN A 396 10.92 24.28 -17.74
CA GLN A 396 12.32 23.90 -17.60
C GLN A 396 13.03 24.78 -16.54
N LEU A 397 13.61 24.15 -15.52
CA LEU A 397 14.32 24.77 -14.41
C LEU A 397 15.82 24.91 -14.74
N GLY A 398 16.29 26.08 -15.16
CA GLY A 398 17.70 26.29 -15.51
C GLY A 398 18.10 27.73 -15.83
N PRO A 399 19.39 28.00 -16.15
CA PRO A 399 19.88 29.32 -16.55
C PRO A 399 19.20 29.86 -17.81
N ASN A 400 19.06 31.19 -17.88
CA ASN A 400 18.44 32.00 -18.94
C ASN A 400 18.94 31.77 -20.40
N ALA A 401 19.91 30.90 -20.64
CA ALA A 401 20.49 30.68 -21.97
C ALA A 401 19.83 29.55 -22.76
N GLU A 402 18.92 28.78 -22.16
CA GLU A 402 18.16 27.75 -22.87
C GLU A 402 16.94 28.39 -23.55
N ASN A 403 16.93 28.30 -24.88
CA ASN A 403 15.92 28.89 -25.77
C ASN A 403 14.51 28.41 -25.36
N GLY A 404 13.72 29.27 -24.71
CA GLY A 404 12.33 28.99 -24.31
C GLY A 404 12.05 28.95 -22.81
N ALA A 405 13.06 29.07 -21.93
CA ALA A 405 12.82 29.16 -20.49
C ALA A 405 12.25 30.53 -20.09
N PRO A 406 11.06 30.62 -19.45
CA PRO A 406 10.72 31.82 -18.71
C PRO A 406 11.64 31.92 -17.50
N VAL A 407 12.71 32.69 -17.67
CA VAL A 407 13.25 33.51 -16.59
C VAL A 407 12.09 34.35 -16.07
N LEU A 408 12.06 34.58 -14.76
CA LEU A 408 11.18 35.49 -14.04
C LEU A 408 9.93 34.79 -13.50
N ASN A 409 9.99 34.44 -12.21
CA ASN A 409 8.90 34.93 -11.38
C ASN A 409 9.01 36.47 -11.37
N ALA A 410 8.30 37.14 -12.29
CA ALA A 410 8.25 38.60 -12.39
C ALA A 410 7.69 39.28 -11.12
N THR A 411 7.10 38.50 -10.22
CA THR A 411 6.49 38.94 -8.97
C THR A 411 7.45 38.85 -7.78
N THR A 412 8.40 37.89 -7.75
CA THR A 412 9.33 37.68 -6.62
C THR A 412 10.81 37.91 -6.93
N ASN A 413 11.26 37.94 -8.20
CA ASN A 413 12.67 38.12 -8.59
C ASN A 413 13.67 37.08 -8.00
N ILE A 414 13.22 35.84 -7.76
CA ILE A 414 14.09 34.72 -7.33
C ILE A 414 14.66 34.00 -8.57
N TYR A 415 15.93 33.63 -8.53
CA TYR A 415 16.64 32.91 -9.60
C TYR A 415 16.96 31.47 -9.18
N TYR A 416 16.99 30.55 -10.13
CA TYR A 416 17.47 29.18 -9.89
C TYR A 416 18.95 29.16 -9.55
N GLY A 417 19.30 28.29 -8.60
CA GLY A 417 20.67 28.06 -8.17
C GLY A 417 21.58 27.61 -9.31
N GLN A 418 22.77 28.21 -9.35
CA GLN A 418 23.82 27.87 -10.30
C GLN A 418 25.14 27.64 -9.58
N VAL A 419 25.92 26.67 -10.07
CA VAL A 419 27.33 26.51 -9.68
C VAL A 419 28.19 27.45 -10.51
N GLN A 420 29.26 27.94 -9.91
CA GLN A 420 30.39 28.54 -10.63
C GLN A 420 31.64 27.67 -10.43
N LYS A 421 32.29 27.30 -11.53
CA LYS A 421 33.53 26.52 -11.56
C LYS A 421 34.59 27.13 -10.62
N SER A 422 35.30 26.27 -9.88
CA SER A 422 36.37 26.62 -8.93
C SER A 422 35.93 27.39 -7.68
N THR A 423 34.63 27.35 -7.32
CA THR A 423 34.09 27.91 -6.07
C THR A 423 33.66 26.77 -5.13
N GLY A 424 34.04 26.80 -3.84
CA GLY A 424 33.53 25.85 -2.83
C GLY A 424 34.31 24.52 -2.64
N ASN A 425 35.61 24.47 -2.93
CA ASN A 425 36.55 23.34 -2.69
C ASN A 425 36.27 21.99 -3.39
N TRP A 426 35.07 21.72 -3.92
CA TRP A 426 34.70 20.42 -4.50
C TRP A 426 34.63 20.37 -6.02
N ILE A 427 34.49 21.53 -6.65
CA ILE A 427 34.13 21.61 -8.07
C ILE A 427 35.22 22.36 -8.83
N THR A 428 36.36 21.70 -9.01
CA THR A 428 37.47 22.20 -9.85
C THR A 428 37.30 21.79 -11.32
N THR A 429 36.51 20.75 -11.57
CA THR A 429 36.24 20.15 -12.89
C THR A 429 34.75 20.15 -13.21
N ALA A 430 34.41 20.18 -14.50
CA ALA A 430 33.04 20.03 -14.95
C ALA A 430 32.59 18.56 -14.81
N PRO A 431 31.30 18.28 -14.56
CA PRO A 431 30.80 16.91 -14.49
C PRO A 431 31.11 16.09 -15.75
N ALA A 432 31.54 14.84 -15.56
CA ALA A 432 31.97 13.94 -16.62
C ALA A 432 31.45 12.51 -16.42
N SER A 433 31.39 11.74 -17.50
CA SER A 433 31.08 10.30 -17.52
C SER A 433 32.35 9.46 -17.67
N SER A 434 32.21 8.14 -17.58
CA SER A 434 33.26 7.20 -17.98
C SER A 434 33.68 7.30 -19.46
N ALA A 435 32.82 7.88 -20.32
CA ALA A 435 33.06 8.07 -21.75
C ALA A 435 33.59 9.48 -22.13
N GLY A 436 33.74 10.39 -21.18
CA GLY A 436 34.21 11.77 -21.42
C GLY A 436 33.37 12.84 -20.72
N ALA A 437 33.72 14.11 -20.93
CA ALA A 437 33.02 15.26 -20.36
C ALA A 437 31.55 15.27 -20.82
N LEU A 438 30.62 15.37 -19.87
CA LEU A 438 29.20 15.49 -20.18
C LEU A 438 28.90 16.95 -20.45
N CYS A 439 29.20 17.82 -19.49
CA CYS A 439 29.13 19.26 -19.68
C CYS A 439 30.35 19.75 -20.47
N ASN A 440 30.22 20.85 -21.23
CA ASN A 440 31.36 21.35 -22.00
C ASN A 440 32.45 21.80 -21.01
N ALA A 441 33.69 21.34 -21.21
CA ALA A 441 34.81 21.67 -20.31
C ALA A 441 35.10 23.19 -20.22
N ALA A 442 34.66 23.94 -21.24
CA ALA A 442 34.70 25.41 -21.29
C ALA A 442 33.56 26.08 -20.51
N ASP A 443 32.49 25.37 -20.17
CA ASP A 443 31.39 25.90 -19.36
C ASP A 443 31.93 26.23 -17.97
N THR A 444 31.64 27.45 -17.52
CA THR A 444 32.05 27.94 -16.21
C THR A 444 30.91 27.90 -15.20
N GLN A 445 29.70 27.55 -15.66
CA GLN A 445 28.45 27.62 -14.91
C GLN A 445 27.47 26.52 -15.33
N TRP A 446 26.68 26.00 -14.40
CA TRP A 446 25.67 24.98 -14.67
C TRP A 446 24.53 25.03 -13.62
N PRO A 447 23.31 24.58 -13.97
CA PRO A 447 22.19 24.50 -13.03
C PRO A 447 22.49 23.54 -11.87
N LEU A 448 22.09 23.94 -10.66
CA LEU A 448 22.14 23.07 -9.48
C LEU A 448 20.95 22.11 -9.37
N ALA A 449 19.80 22.49 -9.94
CA ALA A 449 18.59 21.66 -9.97
C ALA A 449 18.54 20.72 -11.20
N GLY A 450 19.45 20.93 -12.15
CA GLY A 450 19.57 20.13 -13.37
C GLY A 450 20.38 18.85 -13.13
N GLN A 451 20.28 17.94 -14.09
CA GLN A 451 20.98 16.67 -14.09
C GLN A 451 22.10 16.63 -15.12
N VAL A 452 22.97 15.64 -14.96
CA VAL A 452 23.99 15.35 -15.95
C VAL A 452 23.67 14.00 -16.54
N THR A 453 23.06 13.98 -17.73
CA THR A 453 22.81 12.73 -18.49
C THR A 453 23.57 12.74 -19.80
N THR A 454 23.70 11.57 -20.43
CA THR A 454 24.31 11.43 -21.76
C THR A 454 23.48 12.07 -22.88
N GLY A 455 22.19 12.36 -22.65
CA GLY A 455 21.28 12.93 -23.65
C GLY A 455 21.13 14.45 -23.58
N THR A 456 21.29 15.03 -22.39
CA THR A 456 21.12 16.47 -22.12
C THR A 456 22.14 16.92 -21.06
N PRO A 457 23.38 17.24 -21.47
CA PRO A 457 24.44 17.53 -20.52
C PRO A 457 24.31 18.94 -19.91
N CYS A 458 24.23 19.02 -18.57
CA CYS A 458 24.18 20.29 -17.83
C CYS A 458 22.99 21.20 -18.21
N THR A 459 21.89 20.65 -18.69
CA THR A 459 20.67 21.42 -18.96
C THR A 459 19.76 21.46 -17.75
N GLY A 460 18.83 22.40 -17.75
CA GLY A 460 17.75 22.44 -16.78
C GLY A 460 16.85 21.19 -16.85
N THR A 461 16.28 20.81 -15.69
CA THR A 461 15.29 19.73 -15.58
C THR A 461 13.88 20.24 -15.89
N TRP A 462 12.96 19.38 -16.30
CA TRP A 462 11.57 19.73 -16.55
C TRP A 462 10.72 19.46 -15.31
N LEU A 463 9.79 20.36 -15.01
CA LEU A 463 8.84 20.30 -13.92
C LEU A 463 7.42 20.49 -14.45
N ARG A 464 6.51 19.63 -13.99
CA ARG A 464 5.06 19.76 -14.14
C ARG A 464 4.41 19.64 -12.77
N VAL A 465 3.59 20.62 -12.43
CA VAL A 465 2.58 20.52 -11.37
C VAL A 465 1.22 20.65 -12.01
N GLU A 466 0.31 19.73 -11.71
CA GLU A 466 -1.05 19.75 -12.23
C GLU A 466 -2.05 19.24 -11.21
N TYR A 467 -3.32 19.62 -11.40
CA TYR A 467 -4.41 19.13 -10.58
C TYR A 467 -5.60 18.66 -11.44
N LEU A 468 -6.41 17.78 -10.87
CA LEU A 468 -7.69 17.32 -11.42
C LEU A 468 -8.83 18.18 -10.88
N ASP A 469 -9.63 18.76 -11.77
CA ASP A 469 -10.82 19.51 -11.37
C ASP A 469 -12.05 18.61 -11.11
N SER A 470 -13.14 19.21 -10.62
CA SER A 470 -14.41 18.49 -10.39
C SER A 470 -15.08 17.96 -11.66
N ALA A 471 -14.64 18.41 -12.86
CA ALA A 471 -15.09 17.91 -14.15
C ALA A 471 -14.16 16.80 -14.69
N ASN A 472 -13.24 16.29 -13.86
CA ASN A 472 -12.21 15.32 -14.22
C ASN A 472 -11.30 15.78 -15.37
N THR A 473 -11.01 17.08 -15.45
CA THR A 473 -10.07 17.69 -16.39
C THR A 473 -8.79 18.09 -15.66
N TRP A 474 -7.64 17.80 -16.29
CA TRP A 474 -6.32 18.14 -15.74
C TRP A 474 -5.91 19.56 -16.12
N HIS A 475 -5.34 20.30 -15.18
CA HIS A 475 -4.86 21.67 -15.37
C HIS A 475 -3.43 21.83 -14.86
N GLY A 476 -2.54 22.39 -15.69
CA GLY A 476 -1.20 22.77 -15.27
C GLY A 476 -1.21 24.00 -14.36
N VAL A 477 -0.47 23.95 -13.25
CA VAL A 477 -0.34 25.02 -12.25
C VAL A 477 1.10 25.33 -11.88
N THR A 478 2.08 24.78 -12.62
CA THR A 478 3.51 24.94 -12.35
C THR A 478 3.90 26.40 -12.20
N ARG A 479 3.51 27.28 -13.14
CA ARG A 479 3.87 28.71 -13.06
C ARG A 479 3.17 29.45 -11.94
N GLU A 480 1.96 29.02 -11.56
CA GLU A 480 1.25 29.57 -10.39
C GLU A 480 2.04 29.25 -9.10
N TRP A 481 2.40 27.98 -8.91
CA TRP A 481 3.16 27.54 -7.74
C TRP A 481 4.53 28.20 -7.66
N LEU A 482 5.28 28.25 -8.77
CA LEU A 482 6.55 28.97 -8.84
C LEU A 482 6.38 30.49 -8.66
N GLY A 483 5.20 31.02 -8.99
CA GLY A 483 4.76 32.39 -8.75
C GLY A 483 4.70 32.77 -7.28
N TYR A 484 4.43 31.81 -6.39
CA TYR A 484 4.49 31.99 -4.93
C TYR A 484 5.90 31.88 -4.35
N GLY A 485 6.91 31.63 -5.19
CA GLY A 485 8.31 31.41 -4.81
C GLY A 485 8.63 29.93 -4.66
N PHE A 486 9.93 29.61 -4.60
CA PHE A 486 10.43 28.22 -4.61
C PHE A 486 11.75 28.04 -3.82
N GLY A 487 12.07 28.99 -2.94
CA GLY A 487 13.30 29.01 -2.16
C GLY A 487 13.05 29.24 -0.67
N ARG A 488 13.96 28.76 0.18
CA ARG A 488 13.95 29.01 1.64
C ARG A 488 15.29 29.42 2.21
N GLY A 489 15.31 29.81 3.48
CA GLY A 489 16.54 30.11 4.22
C GLY A 489 17.44 28.88 4.40
N TYR A 490 18.74 29.12 4.60
CA TYR A 490 19.74 28.05 4.81
C TYR A 490 19.42 27.21 6.04
N ASN A 491 19.13 25.92 5.87
CA ASN A 491 18.81 25.00 6.97
C ASN A 491 17.63 25.48 7.89
N TYR A 492 16.67 26.22 7.31
CA TYR A 492 15.44 26.65 7.96
C TYR A 492 14.21 26.12 7.20
N PRO A 493 13.91 24.81 7.25
CA PRO A 493 12.63 24.31 6.74
C PRO A 493 11.46 24.93 7.54
N PRO A 494 10.33 25.26 6.88
CA PRO A 494 9.17 25.83 7.56
C PRO A 494 8.49 24.80 8.46
N THR A 495 7.87 25.28 9.56
CA THR A 495 7.13 24.46 10.53
C THR A 495 5.70 24.95 10.77
N SER A 496 5.29 26.00 10.04
CA SER A 496 3.98 26.62 10.13
C SER A 496 3.61 27.35 8.82
N PRO A 497 2.31 27.41 8.47
CA PRO A 497 1.89 27.99 7.20
C PRO A 497 2.23 29.49 7.10
N ALA A 498 2.29 29.98 5.86
CA ALA A 498 2.50 31.39 5.56
C ALA A 498 1.46 32.28 6.27
N GLY A 499 1.95 33.36 6.90
CA GLY A 499 1.10 34.31 7.62
C GLY A 499 0.78 33.94 9.07
N THR A 500 1.34 32.85 9.61
CA THR A 500 1.19 32.50 11.01
C THR A 500 1.98 33.45 11.92
N ALA A 501 1.28 34.13 12.84
CA ALA A 501 1.86 35.19 13.68
C ALA A 501 2.65 34.67 14.91
N THR A 502 2.37 33.45 15.37
CA THR A 502 2.97 32.83 16.57
C THR A 502 3.28 31.37 16.31
N CYS A 503 4.53 30.96 16.51
CA CYS A 503 4.95 29.57 16.26
C CYS A 503 4.35 28.63 17.31
N PRO A 504 3.78 27.48 16.90
CA PRO A 504 3.29 26.47 17.84
C PRO A 504 4.42 25.77 18.61
N LEU A 505 5.65 25.77 18.05
CA LEU A 505 6.86 25.25 18.70
C LEU A 505 7.75 26.41 19.17
N ALA A 506 8.53 26.19 20.23
CA ALA A 506 9.77 26.93 20.44
C ALA A 506 10.72 26.54 19.29
N ALA A 507 10.50 27.16 18.13
CA ALA A 507 11.24 26.93 16.89
C ALA A 507 12.73 26.83 17.21
N ASN A 508 13.37 25.70 16.86
CA ASN A 508 14.80 25.55 17.06
C ASN A 508 15.46 25.09 15.75
N PRO A 509 16.25 25.97 15.11
CA PRO A 509 16.61 27.33 15.52
C PRO A 509 15.45 28.34 15.66
N ALA A 510 15.63 29.31 16.57
CA ALA A 510 14.70 30.40 16.80
C ALA A 510 14.39 31.14 15.49
N GLY A 511 13.12 31.16 15.06
CA GLY A 511 12.66 31.80 13.83
C GLY A 511 12.17 30.88 12.71
N GLN A 512 12.12 29.56 12.88
CA GLN A 512 11.59 28.58 11.90
C GLN A 512 10.06 28.59 11.67
N CYS A 513 9.36 29.68 12.00
CA CYS A 513 7.89 29.73 11.95
C CYS A 513 7.35 29.43 10.54
N SER A 514 7.46 30.40 9.66
CA SER A 514 7.03 30.34 8.26
C SER A 514 8.22 30.69 7.39
N ASN A 515 8.23 30.21 6.15
CA ASN A 515 9.29 30.57 5.21
C ASN A 515 9.35 32.10 5.00
N PRO A 516 10.43 32.79 5.42
CA PRO A 516 10.51 34.24 5.37
C PRO A 516 10.86 34.79 3.98
N ILE A 517 11.24 33.92 3.04
CA ILE A 517 11.58 34.32 1.66
C ILE A 517 10.31 34.43 0.82
N SER A 518 9.44 33.44 0.91
CA SER A 518 8.27 33.35 0.05
C SER A 518 7.27 32.34 0.60
N PRO A 519 5.96 32.50 0.35
CA PRO A 519 4.93 31.51 0.69
C PRO A 519 4.95 30.34 -0.30
N ALA A 520 6.10 29.71 -0.50
CA ALA A 520 6.29 28.64 -1.45
C ALA A 520 5.54 27.38 -1.01
N ILE A 521 4.79 26.75 -1.92
CA ILE A 521 4.20 25.42 -1.72
C ILE A 521 5.23 24.35 -2.05
N LEU A 522 5.96 24.56 -3.15
CA LEU A 522 7.04 23.69 -3.63
C LEU A 522 8.38 24.41 -3.45
N ILE A 523 9.26 23.86 -2.63
CA ILE A 523 10.57 24.44 -2.34
C ILE A 523 11.65 23.56 -2.97
N LEU A 524 12.43 24.17 -3.86
CA LEU A 524 13.41 23.49 -4.72
C LEU A 524 14.85 23.80 -4.30
N GLN A 525 15.06 24.88 -3.53
CA GLN A 525 16.38 25.38 -3.19
C GLN A 525 16.41 26.11 -1.84
N GLN A 526 17.59 26.25 -1.27
CA GLN A 526 17.86 27.00 -0.04
C GLN A 526 19.01 27.99 -0.24
N LEU A 527 19.00 29.09 0.51
CA LEU A 527 20.14 30.02 0.51
C LEU A 527 21.41 29.33 1.02
N GLN A 528 22.57 29.82 0.60
CA GLN A 528 23.86 29.44 1.17
C GLN A 528 24.00 29.95 2.61
N GLN A 529 24.82 29.25 3.39
CA GLN A 529 25.18 29.68 4.74
C GLN A 529 25.71 31.12 4.73
N GLY A 530 25.21 31.96 5.63
CA GLY A 530 25.64 33.35 5.78
C GLY A 530 24.99 34.35 4.80
N LYS A 531 24.14 33.91 3.87
CA LYS A 531 23.35 34.82 3.03
C LYS A 531 22.10 35.31 3.78
N THR A 532 21.83 36.60 3.66
CA THR A 532 20.65 37.25 4.25
C THR A 532 19.43 37.14 3.32
N LEU A 533 18.22 37.39 3.85
CA LEU A 533 16.98 37.40 3.07
C LEU A 533 17.02 38.41 1.91
N ALA A 534 17.66 39.56 2.10
CA ALA A 534 17.80 40.57 1.04
C ALA A 534 18.62 40.06 -0.17
N GLN A 535 19.47 39.05 0.03
CA GLN A 535 20.30 38.45 -1.00
C GLN A 535 19.62 37.27 -1.71
N ALA A 536 18.36 36.99 -1.39
CA ALA A 536 17.52 36.02 -2.10
C ALA A 536 16.96 36.57 -3.41
N PHE A 537 16.93 37.90 -3.57
CA PHE A 537 16.18 38.56 -4.65
C PHE A 537 17.09 39.42 -5.54
N GLY A 538 16.77 39.45 -6.83
CA GLY A 538 17.39 40.36 -7.80
C GLY A 538 18.46 39.72 -8.67
N ALA A 539 18.85 40.45 -9.72
CA ALA A 539 19.78 39.95 -10.73
C ALA A 539 21.14 39.55 -10.12
N GLY A 540 21.67 38.40 -10.53
CA GLY A 540 22.96 37.89 -10.06
C GLY A 540 22.91 37.10 -8.74
N THR A 541 21.72 36.91 -8.15
CA THR A 541 21.55 36.09 -6.93
C THR A 541 21.53 34.59 -7.19
N ALA A 542 21.59 34.13 -8.44
CA ALA A 542 21.64 32.70 -8.81
C ALA A 542 22.75 31.93 -8.07
N TYR A 543 23.87 32.57 -7.77
CA TYR A 543 24.99 31.97 -7.05
C TYR A 543 24.87 32.03 -5.52
N ASN A 544 23.75 32.51 -4.97
CA ASN A 544 23.49 32.52 -3.52
C ASN A 544 22.68 31.30 -3.06
N TRP A 545 22.27 30.45 -3.99
CA TRP A 545 21.38 29.32 -3.74
C TRP A 545 22.13 27.99 -3.81
N LEU A 546 21.61 27.01 -3.07
CA LEU A 546 22.00 25.61 -3.05
C LEU A 546 20.75 24.74 -3.28
N PRO A 547 20.89 23.58 -3.90
CA PRO A 547 19.84 22.57 -3.88
C PRO A 547 19.64 22.08 -2.44
N ILE A 548 18.50 21.45 -2.18
CA ILE A 548 18.22 20.86 -0.87
C ILE A 548 18.81 19.45 -0.83
N ASN A 549 20.11 19.39 -0.54
CA ASN A 549 20.83 18.13 -0.42
C ASN A 549 21.09 17.77 1.05
N PHE A 550 21.11 16.48 1.34
CA PHE A 550 21.61 15.93 2.59
C PHE A 550 22.35 14.61 2.34
N TYR A 551 22.95 14.09 3.40
CA TYR A 551 23.59 12.79 3.37
C TYR A 551 22.73 11.78 4.14
N ASP A 552 22.24 10.76 3.45
CA ASP A 552 21.57 9.62 4.07
C ASP A 552 22.58 8.50 4.27
N ALA A 553 22.88 8.20 5.53
CA ALA A 553 23.84 7.15 5.88
C ALA A 553 23.33 5.75 5.50
N ARG A 554 22.02 5.51 5.52
CA ARG A 554 21.42 4.21 5.17
C ARG A 554 21.62 3.89 3.69
N GLU A 555 21.67 4.93 2.88
CA GLU A 555 21.86 4.87 1.44
C GLU A 555 23.33 4.94 1.01
N GLY A 556 24.18 5.55 1.85
CA GLY A 556 25.55 5.86 1.52
C GLY A 556 26.56 4.88 2.09
N GLU A 557 26.34 4.36 3.30
CA GLU A 557 27.31 3.51 3.98
C GLU A 557 26.83 2.06 3.96
N PRO A 558 27.40 1.19 3.09
CA PRO A 558 26.96 -0.20 2.98
C PRO A 558 27.30 -1.05 4.22
N ARG A 559 28.04 -0.50 5.19
CA ARG A 559 28.49 -1.16 6.43
C ARG A 559 28.54 -0.17 7.59
N ASP A 560 28.05 -0.57 8.75
CA ASP A 560 28.08 0.23 9.98
C ASP A 560 29.51 0.54 10.47
N THR A 561 30.43 -0.42 10.33
CA THR A 561 31.85 -0.24 10.70
C THR A 561 32.75 -0.33 9.49
N ARG A 562 33.04 0.81 8.87
CA ARG A 562 34.00 0.89 7.76
C ARG A 562 35.44 0.79 8.26
N THR A 563 35.97 -0.43 8.40
CA THR A 563 37.41 -0.64 8.66
C THR A 563 38.25 -0.13 7.50
N GLY A 564 39.01 0.96 7.71
CA GLY A 564 39.99 1.49 6.76
C GLY A 564 39.57 2.73 5.95
N GLY A 565 38.41 3.33 6.22
CA GLY A 565 38.04 4.62 5.64
C GLY A 565 38.99 5.73 6.08
N THR A 566 39.61 6.43 5.14
CA THR A 566 40.34 7.67 5.43
C THR A 566 39.41 8.87 5.23
N ALA A 567 39.79 10.07 5.70
CA ALA A 567 39.05 11.30 5.39
C ALA A 567 38.91 11.61 3.87
N ALA A 568 39.54 10.81 3.00
CA ALA A 568 39.47 10.89 1.55
C ALA A 568 38.61 9.79 0.90
N SER A 569 37.89 8.97 1.69
CA SER A 569 36.98 7.93 1.19
C SER A 569 35.54 8.46 1.16
N CYS A 570 34.98 8.69 -0.04
CA CYS A 570 33.62 9.23 -0.18
C CYS A 570 32.65 8.16 -0.68
N SER A 571 31.38 8.26 -0.28
CA SER A 571 30.26 7.53 -0.87
C SER A 571 29.32 8.51 -1.55
N ALA A 572 29.19 8.40 -2.87
CA ALA A 572 28.36 9.28 -3.67
C ALA A 572 26.87 8.95 -3.51
N SER A 573 26.55 7.67 -3.29
CA SER A 573 25.17 7.17 -3.15
C SER A 573 24.40 7.84 -2.00
N GLY A 574 25.10 8.15 -0.90
CA GLY A 574 24.47 8.77 0.27
C GLY A 574 24.02 10.22 0.05
N VAL A 575 24.51 10.90 -1.00
CA VAL A 575 24.10 12.28 -1.30
C VAL A 575 22.76 12.27 -2.01
N MET A 576 21.71 12.70 -1.30
CA MET A 576 20.35 12.78 -1.81
C MET A 576 19.97 14.23 -2.09
N ASN A 577 19.24 14.47 -3.17
CA ASN A 577 18.55 15.75 -3.41
C ASN A 577 17.06 15.57 -3.15
N VAL A 578 16.46 16.46 -2.35
CA VAL A 578 15.01 16.44 -2.13
C VAL A 578 14.33 17.68 -2.64
N VAL A 579 13.09 17.49 -3.07
CA VAL A 579 12.11 18.56 -3.24
C VAL A 579 11.26 18.61 -2.00
N GLU A 580 10.99 19.82 -1.48
CA GLU A 580 10.13 19.98 -0.31
C GLU A 580 8.72 20.40 -0.73
N VAL A 581 7.71 19.76 -0.13
CA VAL A 581 6.32 20.22 -0.17
C VAL A 581 5.95 20.73 1.22
N ASP A 582 5.57 22.00 1.26
CA ASP A 582 5.03 22.67 2.45
C ASP A 582 3.54 22.35 2.55
N ALA A 583 3.21 21.38 3.43
CA ALA A 583 1.86 20.83 3.55
C ALA A 583 0.86 21.87 4.07
N GLY A 584 1.30 22.75 4.97
CA GLY A 584 0.48 23.83 5.50
C GLY A 584 0.16 24.90 4.46
N ASN A 585 1.14 25.30 3.63
CA ASN A 585 0.91 26.19 2.50
C ASN A 585 0.02 25.54 1.42
N LEU A 586 0.22 24.25 1.13
CA LEU A 586 -0.68 23.49 0.25
C LEU A 586 -2.12 23.52 0.76
N TRP A 587 -2.31 23.32 2.07
CA TRP A 587 -3.63 23.40 2.70
C TRP A 587 -4.27 24.79 2.61
N LEU A 588 -3.49 25.87 2.76
CA LEU A 588 -3.99 27.23 2.55
C LEU A 588 -4.37 27.49 1.09
N TRP A 589 -3.61 26.96 0.12
CA TRP A 589 -3.89 27.06 -1.30
C TRP A 589 -5.18 26.35 -1.68
N LEU A 590 -5.38 25.12 -1.21
CA LEU A 590 -6.62 24.34 -1.42
C LEU A 590 -7.86 25.04 -0.85
N GLN A 591 -7.71 25.78 0.24
CA GLN A 591 -8.79 26.60 0.79
C GLN A 591 -8.95 27.98 0.11
N GLY A 592 -8.04 28.35 -0.79
CA GLY A 592 -7.89 29.71 -1.32
C GLY A 592 -7.87 30.77 -0.22
N LYS A 593 -7.10 30.51 0.84
CA LYS A 593 -6.81 31.46 1.93
C LYS A 593 -5.58 32.27 1.57
N ALA A 594 -5.46 33.48 2.13
CA ALA A 594 -4.29 34.31 1.89
C ALA A 594 -3.00 33.56 2.28
N PRO A 595 -1.92 33.65 1.48
CA PRO A 595 -1.75 34.52 0.30
C PRO A 595 -2.29 33.97 -1.03
N TYR A 596 -2.94 32.80 -1.04
CA TYR A 596 -3.39 32.06 -2.23
C TYR A 596 -4.83 32.36 -2.67
N ALA A 597 -5.42 33.48 -2.23
CA ALA A 597 -6.85 33.75 -2.44
C ALA A 597 -7.27 33.85 -3.92
N GLY A 598 -6.35 34.22 -4.81
CA GLY A 598 -6.55 34.25 -6.26
C GLY A 598 -6.06 33.01 -7.02
N GLY A 599 -5.57 31.99 -6.30
CA GLY A 599 -5.04 30.76 -6.88
C GLY A 599 -6.13 29.75 -7.26
N SER A 600 -5.73 28.71 -7.98
CA SER A 600 -6.61 27.67 -8.49
C SER A 600 -6.99 26.58 -7.47
N GLY A 601 -6.42 26.57 -6.27
CA GLY A 601 -6.57 25.46 -5.31
C GLY A 601 -8.00 25.07 -4.91
N LYS A 602 -8.97 25.99 -4.96
CA LYS A 602 -10.40 25.68 -4.72
C LYS A 602 -11.05 24.83 -5.82
N GLN A 603 -10.40 24.72 -6.98
CA GLN A 603 -10.90 23.99 -8.14
C GLN A 603 -10.49 22.52 -8.10
N VAL A 604 -9.56 22.14 -7.22
CA VAL A 604 -9.10 20.76 -7.04
C VAL A 604 -10.25 19.89 -6.57
N ASN A 605 -10.43 18.75 -7.24
CA ASN A 605 -11.42 17.77 -6.86
C ASN A 605 -11.09 17.22 -5.47
N SER A 606 -12.10 17.16 -4.59
CA SER A 606 -11.99 16.55 -3.26
C SER A 606 -13.03 15.46 -3.02
N LEU A 607 -13.89 15.20 -4.01
CA LEU A 607 -15.02 14.28 -3.89
C LEU A 607 -14.65 12.87 -4.33
N ASN A 608 -13.72 12.71 -5.29
CA ASN A 608 -13.36 11.40 -5.83
C ASN A 608 -12.78 10.49 -4.73
N MET A 609 -11.83 10.99 -3.93
CA MET A 609 -11.17 10.23 -2.87
C MET A 609 -11.56 10.69 -1.46
N ASN A 610 -12.63 11.47 -1.32
CA ASN A 610 -13.06 12.05 -0.05
C ASN A 610 -11.90 12.75 0.68
N GLY A 611 -11.15 13.59 -0.04
CA GLY A 611 -9.85 14.08 0.40
C GLY A 611 -8.99 14.51 -0.78
N TYR A 612 -7.68 14.51 -0.57
CA TYR A 612 -6.70 14.81 -1.61
C TYR A 612 -5.58 13.77 -1.59
N ILE A 613 -5.20 13.30 -2.76
CA ILE A 613 -4.01 12.50 -3.01
C ILE A 613 -3.05 13.36 -3.83
N LEU A 614 -1.85 13.58 -3.28
CA LEU A 614 -0.72 14.18 -3.97
C LEU A 614 0.23 13.08 -4.40
N TYR A 615 0.48 12.99 -5.70
CA TYR A 615 1.46 12.08 -6.27
C TYR A 615 2.73 12.83 -6.67
N PHE A 616 3.88 12.35 -6.24
CA PHE A 616 5.20 12.85 -6.61
C PHE A 616 5.96 11.80 -7.42
N SER A 617 6.65 12.25 -8.46
CA SER A 617 7.59 11.41 -9.18
C SER A 617 8.71 12.25 -9.81
N ASP A 618 9.93 11.77 -9.64
CA ASP A 618 11.16 12.44 -10.02
C ASP A 618 12.09 11.49 -10.76
N HIS A 619 11.98 11.53 -12.10
CA HIS A 619 12.82 10.73 -12.98
C HIS A 619 14.15 11.42 -13.35
N ARG A 620 14.58 12.42 -12.57
CA ARG A 620 15.89 13.04 -12.74
C ARG A 620 17.01 12.03 -12.50
N GLY A 621 17.99 12.00 -13.39
CA GLY A 621 19.17 11.15 -13.32
C GLY A 621 18.89 9.66 -13.54
N MET A 622 17.62 9.27 -13.68
CA MET A 622 17.22 7.89 -13.99
C MET A 622 17.71 7.48 -15.38
N ARG A 623 18.02 6.20 -15.54
CA ARG A 623 18.39 5.64 -16.85
C ARG A 623 17.39 4.57 -17.27
N PRO A 624 17.20 4.37 -18.58
CA PRO A 624 16.42 3.27 -19.10
C PRO A 624 16.96 1.93 -18.59
N ASP A 625 16.08 1.14 -17.98
CA ASP A 625 16.36 -0.22 -17.57
C ASP A 625 16.66 -1.09 -18.81
N PRO A 626 17.84 -1.76 -18.87
CA PRO A 626 18.20 -2.64 -19.97
C PRO A 626 17.50 -4.02 -19.92
N ASN A 627 17.06 -4.46 -18.74
CA ASN A 627 16.63 -5.82 -18.41
C ASN A 627 15.10 -5.99 -18.33
N THR A 628 14.32 -4.94 -18.65
CA THR A 628 12.86 -4.92 -18.58
C THR A 628 12.21 -6.22 -19.08
N THR A 629 11.63 -7.00 -18.16
CA THR A 629 10.89 -8.24 -18.48
C THR A 629 9.52 -7.99 -19.14
N GLY A 630 9.12 -6.72 -19.30
CA GLY A 630 7.92 -6.30 -20.04
C GLY A 630 8.25 -5.44 -21.27
N ASN A 631 7.97 -5.94 -22.46
CA ASN A 631 7.89 -5.15 -23.70
C ASN A 631 6.69 -4.18 -23.62
N GLY A 632 6.83 -3.07 -22.91
CA GLY A 632 5.73 -2.10 -22.76
C GLY A 632 6.04 -0.86 -21.91
N LEU A 633 7.28 -0.69 -21.44
CA LEU A 633 7.63 0.46 -20.63
C LEU A 633 7.84 1.69 -21.51
N TYR A 634 7.08 2.76 -21.26
CA TYR A 634 7.33 4.05 -21.90
C TYR A 634 8.74 4.53 -21.52
N ASN A 635 9.64 4.56 -22.51
CA ASN A 635 11.07 4.89 -22.35
C ASN A 635 11.88 4.02 -21.37
N ARG A 636 11.33 2.90 -20.88
CA ARG A 636 11.99 1.98 -19.92
C ARG A 636 12.45 2.63 -18.60
N MET A 637 11.81 3.73 -18.19
CA MET A 637 12.03 4.31 -16.87
C MET A 637 11.08 3.63 -15.88
N THR A 638 11.63 2.97 -14.86
CA THR A 638 10.88 2.05 -13.97
C THR A 638 10.53 2.61 -12.60
N GLY A 639 10.97 3.84 -12.28
CA GLY A 639 10.96 4.39 -10.92
C GLY A 639 12.04 3.79 -10.00
N MET A 640 12.81 2.79 -10.46
CA MET A 640 13.83 2.12 -9.65
C MET A 640 15.18 2.83 -9.66
N SER A 641 15.97 2.66 -8.60
CA SER A 641 17.34 3.19 -8.53
C SER A 641 18.32 2.45 -9.46
N GLY A 642 18.07 1.17 -9.77
CA GLY A 642 18.99 0.34 -10.56
C GLY A 642 20.34 0.12 -9.87
N LEU A 643 20.31 0.06 -8.53
CA LEU A 643 21.46 -0.15 -7.63
C LEU A 643 21.26 -1.45 -6.85
N GLU A 644 21.54 -2.59 -7.47
CA GLU A 644 21.32 -3.91 -6.85
C GLU A 644 22.59 -4.51 -6.23
N ASP A 645 23.76 -4.17 -6.75
CA ASP A 645 25.06 -4.64 -6.25
C ASP A 645 25.47 -3.90 -4.94
N VAL A 646 24.82 -4.24 -3.81
CA VAL A 646 24.90 -3.49 -2.55
C VAL A 646 25.17 -4.35 -1.30
N VAL A 647 24.76 -5.62 -1.29
CA VAL A 647 24.85 -6.49 -0.12
C VAL A 647 26.26 -7.07 0.00
N ASN A 648 26.83 -7.60 -1.09
CA ASN A 648 28.25 -8.00 -1.20
C ASN A 648 28.83 -8.66 0.07
N ALA A 649 28.21 -9.74 0.55
CA ALA A 649 28.47 -10.36 1.85
C ALA A 649 29.93 -10.85 2.00
N GLY A 650 30.59 -11.20 0.89
CA GLY A 650 32.01 -11.57 0.87
C GLY A 650 32.98 -10.40 1.11
N SER A 651 32.50 -9.16 1.03
CA SER A 651 33.30 -7.94 1.15
C SER A 651 33.12 -7.27 2.52
N ALA A 652 34.21 -7.23 3.30
CA ALA A 652 34.24 -6.53 4.59
C ALA A 652 33.99 -5.02 4.46
N ALA A 653 34.24 -4.45 3.27
CA ALA A 653 34.02 -3.04 2.97
C ALA A 653 32.73 -2.78 2.15
N GLY A 654 31.95 -3.83 1.84
CA GLY A 654 30.75 -3.72 0.99
C GLY A 654 31.06 -3.22 -0.43
N VAL A 655 32.22 -3.62 -0.97
CA VAL A 655 32.62 -3.27 -2.34
C VAL A 655 31.80 -4.08 -3.33
N PRO A 656 31.14 -3.44 -4.31
CA PRO A 656 30.44 -4.10 -5.42
C PRO A 656 31.31 -5.13 -6.14
N ASP A 657 30.79 -6.34 -6.37
CA ASP A 657 31.51 -7.46 -6.99
C ASP A 657 30.96 -7.90 -8.35
N GLY A 658 29.83 -7.33 -8.76
CA GLY A 658 29.17 -7.60 -10.04
C GLY A 658 28.45 -8.95 -10.11
N VAL A 659 28.13 -9.57 -8.97
CA VAL A 659 27.46 -10.88 -8.89
C VAL A 659 26.28 -10.81 -7.92
N LEU A 660 25.14 -11.41 -8.30
CA LEU A 660 24.01 -11.57 -7.37
C LEU A 660 24.41 -12.41 -6.16
N GLU A 661 24.12 -11.89 -4.97
CA GLU A 661 24.27 -12.65 -3.73
C GLU A 661 23.48 -13.98 -3.73
N PRO A 662 24.01 -15.06 -3.10
CA PRO A 662 23.33 -16.33 -3.03
C PRO A 662 21.99 -16.26 -2.28
N LYS A 663 21.02 -17.04 -2.77
CA LYS A 663 19.70 -17.23 -2.15
C LYS A 663 19.82 -18.08 -0.89
N ILE A 664 20.09 -17.46 0.26
CA ILE A 664 20.24 -18.15 1.55
C ILE A 664 18.91 -18.23 2.30
N TYR A 665 18.25 -17.08 2.46
CA TYR A 665 17.07 -16.93 3.30
C TYR A 665 15.79 -16.70 2.49
N TYR A 666 15.84 -15.78 1.52
CA TYR A 666 14.73 -15.51 0.60
C TYR A 666 14.76 -16.38 -0.66
N LYS A 667 13.63 -16.41 -1.37
CA LYS A 667 13.46 -17.14 -2.65
C LYS A 667 14.16 -16.44 -3.84
N SER A 668 14.44 -15.15 -3.72
CA SER A 668 15.23 -14.34 -4.65
C SER A 668 16.58 -13.99 -4.01
N SER A 669 17.53 -13.52 -4.82
CA SER A 669 18.75 -12.91 -4.26
C SER A 669 18.34 -11.66 -3.46
N PRO A 670 18.98 -11.35 -2.33
CA PRO A 670 18.73 -10.09 -1.64
C PRO A 670 19.14 -8.85 -2.47
N GLU A 671 19.89 -9.06 -3.56
CA GLU A 671 20.25 -8.02 -4.52
C GLU A 671 19.32 -8.00 -5.73
N ASP A 672 18.45 -8.99 -5.94
CA ASP A 672 17.47 -9.05 -7.04
C ASP A 672 16.13 -8.50 -6.55
N VAL A 673 16.05 -7.18 -6.36
CA VAL A 673 14.94 -6.49 -5.66
C VAL A 673 13.68 -6.46 -6.54
N ASN A 674 13.85 -6.43 -7.86
CA ASN A 674 12.74 -6.50 -8.81
C ASN A 674 12.34 -7.94 -9.21
N ALA A 675 13.09 -8.95 -8.75
CA ALA A 675 12.89 -10.37 -9.03
C ALA A 675 12.95 -10.74 -10.52
N ASP A 676 13.74 -10.02 -11.32
CA ASP A 676 13.96 -10.31 -12.74
C ASP A 676 15.09 -11.33 -13.00
N ASN A 677 15.84 -11.70 -11.96
CA ASN A 677 17.02 -12.58 -11.97
C ASN A 677 18.26 -12.01 -12.69
N PHE A 678 18.29 -10.71 -12.94
CA PHE A 678 19.47 -9.98 -13.38
C PHE A 678 20.06 -9.21 -12.20
N LEU A 679 21.32 -8.75 -12.36
CA LEU A 679 21.95 -7.80 -11.45
C LEU A 679 21.90 -6.42 -12.10
N ASP A 680 21.10 -5.52 -11.56
CA ASP A 680 20.99 -4.15 -12.04
C ASP A 680 22.07 -3.23 -11.46
N THR A 681 22.96 -2.77 -12.34
CA THR A 681 24.02 -1.78 -12.00
C THR A 681 23.93 -0.50 -12.83
N TRP A 682 22.89 -0.37 -13.66
CA TRP A 682 22.76 0.71 -14.62
C TRP A 682 22.61 2.09 -13.95
N GLY A 683 22.09 2.14 -12.73
CA GLY A 683 21.95 3.36 -11.91
C GLY A 683 23.28 3.94 -11.45
N GLN A 684 24.34 3.12 -11.42
CA GLN A 684 25.66 3.53 -10.92
C GLN A 684 26.43 4.44 -11.90
N ALA A 685 26.03 4.45 -13.17
CA ALA A 685 26.87 4.94 -14.28
C ALA A 685 27.33 6.40 -14.18
N LEU A 686 26.62 7.26 -13.43
CA LEU A 686 26.87 8.69 -13.33
C LEU A 686 26.93 9.22 -11.89
N LEU A 687 26.83 8.36 -10.87
CA LEU A 687 26.77 8.80 -9.46
C LEU A 687 28.01 9.59 -9.03
N GLY A 688 29.19 9.21 -9.51
CA GLY A 688 30.44 9.90 -9.19
C GLY A 688 30.64 11.24 -9.90
N SER A 689 29.83 11.57 -10.91
CA SER A 689 30.01 12.75 -11.76
C SER A 689 29.92 14.06 -10.97
N GLY A 690 29.11 14.11 -9.92
CA GLY A 690 28.98 15.28 -9.06
C GLY A 690 30.19 15.60 -8.18
N PHE A 691 31.11 14.64 -8.05
CA PHE A 691 32.38 14.79 -7.33
C PHE A 691 33.55 15.12 -8.26
N GLY A 692 33.29 15.39 -9.55
CA GLY A 692 34.33 15.67 -10.55
C GLY A 692 35.17 14.46 -10.94
N LEU A 693 34.68 13.24 -10.64
CA LEU A 693 35.33 11.98 -11.00
C LEU A 693 35.28 11.73 -12.52
N THR A 694 36.22 10.93 -13.03
CA THR A 694 36.31 10.57 -14.47
C THR A 694 36.63 9.08 -14.64
N GLY A 695 36.35 8.53 -15.83
CA GLY A 695 36.67 7.13 -16.15
C GLY A 695 35.89 6.13 -15.28
N ALA A 696 36.52 5.02 -14.91
CA ALA A 696 35.89 3.97 -14.09
C ALA A 696 35.48 4.43 -12.68
N ALA A 697 36.06 5.53 -12.18
CA ALA A 697 35.75 6.07 -10.86
C ALA A 697 34.34 6.68 -10.75
N VAL A 698 33.71 7.04 -11.88
CA VAL A 698 32.33 7.57 -11.91
C VAL A 698 31.29 6.48 -11.61
N GLN A 699 31.66 5.21 -11.82
CA GLN A 699 30.80 4.03 -11.68
C GLN A 699 30.95 3.35 -10.31
N GLN A 700 31.45 4.06 -9.30
CA GLN A 700 31.71 3.52 -7.96
C GLN A 700 30.80 4.23 -6.93
N PRO A 701 29.61 3.66 -6.61
CA PRO A 701 28.61 4.31 -5.75
C PRO A 701 29.07 4.53 -4.30
N TYR A 702 29.74 3.55 -3.71
CA TYR A 702 30.02 3.48 -2.26
C TYR A 702 31.49 3.68 -1.90
N TYR A 703 32.42 3.26 -2.77
CA TYR A 703 33.85 3.30 -2.52
C TYR A 703 34.59 4.15 -3.56
N VAL A 704 34.73 5.45 -3.27
CA VAL A 704 35.63 6.33 -4.03
C VAL A 704 36.93 6.55 -3.24
N PRO A 705 38.05 5.93 -3.62
CA PRO A 705 39.35 6.17 -2.99
C PRO A 705 39.94 7.52 -3.46
N GLY A 706 40.02 8.51 -2.56
CA GLY A 706 40.43 9.87 -2.91
C GLY A 706 41.87 10.03 -3.41
N THR A 707 42.79 9.12 -3.05
CA THR A 707 44.21 9.21 -3.44
C THR A 707 44.48 8.97 -4.93
N THR A 708 43.60 8.27 -5.64
CA THR A 708 43.84 7.87 -7.05
C THR A 708 43.08 8.76 -8.05
N ASN A 709 42.04 9.47 -7.59
CA ASN A 709 41.11 10.23 -8.44
C ASN A 709 41.12 11.76 -8.20
N GLY A 710 42.08 12.28 -7.45
CA GLY A 710 42.25 13.72 -7.24
C GLY A 710 41.33 14.35 -6.19
N ILE A 711 40.63 13.55 -5.37
CA ILE A 711 39.85 14.03 -4.22
C ILE A 711 40.76 14.06 -2.99
N ALA A 712 41.16 15.25 -2.53
CA ALA A 712 42.10 15.41 -1.43
C ALA A 712 41.54 15.04 -0.04
N ALA A 713 40.25 15.27 0.19
CA ALA A 713 39.47 14.93 1.39
C ALA A 713 37.99 15.07 1.04
N CYS A 714 37.06 14.34 1.68
CA CYS A 714 35.59 14.39 1.57
C CYS A 714 34.96 15.59 2.30
N ALA A 715 33.89 16.17 1.74
CA ALA A 715 33.23 17.33 2.34
C ALA A 715 32.51 16.83 3.58
N PRO A 716 32.56 17.54 4.71
CA PRO A 716 31.70 17.19 5.84
C PRO A 716 30.21 17.47 5.56
N THR A 717 29.88 18.14 4.45
CA THR A 717 28.51 18.53 4.09
C THR A 717 28.22 18.28 2.61
N ALA A 718 27.10 17.60 2.30
CA ALA A 718 26.67 17.25 0.94
C ALA A 718 26.14 18.43 0.07
N GLN A 719 26.03 19.61 0.66
CA GLN A 719 25.25 20.76 0.15
C GLN A 719 25.75 21.38 -1.17
N TRP A 720 27.02 21.20 -1.53
CA TRP A 720 27.63 21.85 -2.71
C TRP A 720 27.70 20.96 -3.95
N ASN A 721 27.28 19.70 -3.85
CA ASN A 721 27.42 18.74 -4.94
C ASN A 721 26.19 18.77 -5.85
N ILE A 722 26.43 18.66 -7.17
CA ILE A 722 25.35 18.25 -8.08
C ILE A 722 25.03 16.79 -7.78
N VAL A 723 23.75 16.50 -7.56
CA VAL A 723 23.30 15.13 -7.34
C VAL A 723 23.06 14.52 -8.71
N THR A 724 23.70 13.39 -8.98
CA THR A 724 23.57 12.66 -10.24
C THR A 724 23.02 11.27 -10.00
N GLY A 725 22.44 10.67 -11.04
CA GLY A 725 21.73 9.40 -10.90
C GLY A 725 20.38 9.54 -10.18
N PRO A 726 19.69 8.43 -9.93
CA PRO A 726 18.34 8.42 -9.35
C PRO A 726 18.36 8.60 -7.83
N ARG A 727 18.96 9.71 -7.35
CA ARG A 727 19.19 9.99 -5.92
C ARG A 727 18.31 11.14 -5.43
N HIS A 728 17.01 10.97 -5.66
CA HIS A 728 15.99 11.97 -5.42
C HIS A 728 14.97 11.50 -4.39
N GLY A 729 14.27 12.45 -3.77
CA GLY A 729 13.18 12.15 -2.86
C GLY A 729 12.28 13.35 -2.61
N LEU A 730 11.18 13.10 -1.93
CA LEU A 730 10.25 14.12 -1.47
C LEU A 730 10.45 14.36 0.01
N ARG A 731 10.46 15.61 0.46
CA ARG A 731 10.41 15.95 1.88
C ARG A 731 9.16 16.73 2.22
N LEU A 732 8.34 16.19 3.10
CA LEU A 732 7.19 16.87 3.67
C LEU A 732 7.65 17.75 4.83
N VAL A 733 7.27 19.02 4.78
CA VAL A 733 7.51 20.02 5.83
C VAL A 733 6.19 20.68 6.18
N ASP A 734 6.15 21.37 7.33
CA ASP A 734 4.93 22.06 7.80
C ASP A 734 3.68 21.16 7.86
N GLY A 735 3.85 19.91 8.32
CA GLY A 735 2.76 18.95 8.46
C GLY A 735 2.08 18.95 9.82
N GLY A 736 2.53 19.79 10.77
CA GLY A 736 2.16 19.74 12.18
C GLY A 736 0.78 20.29 12.52
N MET A 737 0.68 21.02 13.63
CA MET A 737 -0.57 21.63 14.11
C MET A 737 -0.37 23.04 14.66
N ASP A 738 -1.45 23.82 14.72
CA ASP A 738 -1.47 25.07 15.48
C ASP A 738 -1.57 24.86 17.00
N ALA A 739 -1.41 25.95 17.75
CA ALA A 739 -1.52 25.94 19.22
C ALA A 739 -2.92 25.57 19.76
N ALA A 740 -3.94 25.54 18.89
CA ALA A 740 -5.29 25.09 19.24
C ALA A 740 -5.53 23.61 18.87
N GLY A 741 -4.50 22.89 18.42
CA GLY A 741 -4.59 21.47 18.03
C GLY A 741 -5.23 21.25 16.66
N LYS A 742 -5.23 22.25 15.77
CA LYS A 742 -5.72 22.10 14.40
C LYS A 742 -4.60 21.65 13.47
N SER A 743 -4.79 20.50 12.81
CA SER A 743 -3.84 19.97 11.82
C SER A 743 -3.66 20.93 10.63
N TYR A 744 -2.40 21.07 10.19
CA TYR A 744 -2.02 21.78 8.98
C TYR A 744 -2.12 20.92 7.71
N LEU A 745 -2.46 19.63 7.85
CA LEU A 745 -2.64 18.80 6.68
C LEU A 745 -3.89 19.18 5.88
N PRO A 746 -3.81 19.09 4.54
CA PRO A 746 -4.96 19.25 3.67
C PRO A 746 -6.20 18.47 4.11
N GLN A 747 -7.34 19.16 4.12
CA GLN A 747 -8.65 18.55 4.31
C GLN A 747 -9.73 19.49 3.74
N PRO A 748 -10.72 18.97 2.99
CA PRO A 748 -11.86 19.76 2.52
C PRO A 748 -12.69 20.28 3.72
N THR A 749 -12.70 21.61 3.89
CA THR A 749 -13.42 22.51 4.85
C THR A 749 -14.03 21.98 6.16
N ALA A 750 -13.86 22.77 7.24
CA ALA A 750 -14.18 22.46 8.64
C ALA A 750 -15.67 22.28 9.03
N PRO A 751 -15.96 21.54 10.13
CA PRO A 751 -15.04 20.68 10.87
C PRO A 751 -14.91 19.32 10.19
N ALA A 752 -13.79 18.63 10.45
CA ALA A 752 -13.55 17.25 10.05
C ALA A 752 -14.67 16.35 10.60
N THR A 753 -15.77 16.23 9.88
CA THR A 753 -16.65 15.08 10.02
C THR A 753 -15.86 13.93 9.45
N SER A 754 -15.40 13.04 10.34
CA SER A 754 -14.75 11.75 10.07
C SER A 754 -14.76 11.33 8.58
N GLY A 755 -13.59 11.30 7.95
CA GLY A 755 -13.41 10.70 6.62
C GLY A 755 -12.61 11.52 5.62
N ASN A 756 -12.44 12.83 5.83
CA ASN A 756 -11.70 13.70 4.90
C ASN A 756 -10.19 13.63 5.16
N GLY A 757 -9.38 13.37 4.13
CA GLY A 757 -7.94 13.11 4.34
C GLY A 757 -6.97 13.65 3.30
N PHE A 758 -5.69 13.44 3.58
CA PHE A 758 -4.55 13.77 2.73
C PHE A 758 -3.58 12.59 2.62
N THR A 759 -3.41 12.08 1.40
CA THR A 759 -2.45 11.03 1.10
C THR A 759 -1.33 11.58 0.24
N VAL A 760 -0.08 11.27 0.58
CA VAL A 760 1.08 11.50 -0.28
C VAL A 760 1.54 10.16 -0.85
N ALA A 761 1.59 10.08 -2.17
CA ALA A 761 2.11 8.93 -2.91
C ALA A 761 3.40 9.33 -3.64
N SER A 762 4.43 8.49 -3.62
CA SER A 762 5.70 8.80 -4.30
C SER A 762 6.37 7.53 -4.82
N GLU A 763 6.97 7.56 -6.01
CA GLU A 763 7.86 6.48 -6.49
C GLU A 763 9.21 6.48 -5.76
N GLU A 764 9.56 7.62 -5.17
CA GLU A 764 10.82 7.91 -4.51
C GLU A 764 10.67 7.87 -2.98
N PRO A 765 11.79 7.80 -2.24
CA PRO A 765 11.79 7.98 -0.80
C PRO A 765 11.12 9.28 -0.34
N VAL A 766 10.23 9.18 0.65
CA VAL A 766 9.59 10.31 1.33
C VAL A 766 10.21 10.51 2.71
N TYR A 767 10.59 11.74 3.00
CA TYR A 767 11.08 12.19 4.30
C TYR A 767 10.04 13.09 4.94
N VAL A 768 9.70 12.84 6.21
CA VAL A 768 8.83 13.72 6.98
C VAL A 768 9.69 14.49 7.96
N TYR A 769 9.70 15.81 7.87
CA TYR A 769 10.49 16.65 8.75
C TYR A 769 9.64 17.22 9.88
N GLY A 770 9.94 16.80 11.11
CA GLY A 770 9.27 17.29 12.30
C GLY A 770 7.88 16.69 12.49
N ASP A 771 7.02 17.44 13.19
CA ASP A 771 5.68 16.98 13.54
C ASP A 771 4.79 16.85 12.28
N TYR A 772 3.99 15.77 12.21
CA TYR A 772 3.09 15.49 11.09
C TYR A 772 1.73 15.02 11.60
N ASN A 773 0.66 15.72 11.22
CA ASN A 773 -0.74 15.53 11.64
C ASN A 773 -0.99 15.57 13.16
N SER A 774 0.02 15.92 13.94
CA SER A 774 0.02 16.04 15.40
C SER A 774 1.06 17.09 15.82
N GLY A 775 1.21 17.35 17.11
CA GLY A 775 2.25 18.21 17.67
C GLY A 775 2.18 18.27 19.19
N SER A 776 3.09 19.01 19.82
CA SER A 776 3.16 19.12 21.29
C SER A 776 1.89 19.67 21.97
N ALA A 777 1.05 20.39 21.22
CA ALA A 777 -0.25 20.91 21.69
C ALA A 777 -1.38 19.88 21.60
N ASP A 778 -1.13 18.69 21.03
CA ASP A 778 -2.14 17.67 20.82
C ASP A 778 -2.52 16.96 22.15
N PRO A 779 -3.76 17.11 22.61
CA PRO A 779 -4.21 16.49 23.85
C PRO A 779 -4.44 14.98 23.72
N PHE A 780 -4.37 14.39 22.52
CA PHE A 780 -4.46 12.94 22.33
C PHE A 780 -3.38 12.19 23.14
N PHE A 781 -2.13 12.67 23.08
CA PHE A 781 -0.98 12.04 23.73
C PHE A 781 -0.96 12.18 25.26
N THR A 782 -1.65 13.18 25.81
CA THR A 782 -1.69 13.41 27.27
C THR A 782 -2.92 12.80 27.96
N SER A 783 -3.96 12.42 27.19
CA SER A 783 -5.27 12.03 27.74
C SER A 783 -5.59 10.53 27.64
N GLY A 784 -4.62 9.68 27.27
CA GLY A 784 -4.81 8.23 27.20
C GLY A 784 -5.97 7.82 26.27
N GLY A 785 -6.15 8.53 25.15
CA GLY A 785 -7.17 8.19 24.14
C GLY A 785 -8.59 8.68 24.43
N THR A 786 -8.81 9.53 25.44
CA THR A 786 -10.16 10.01 25.80
C THR A 786 -10.60 11.32 25.10
N ASN A 787 -9.76 11.95 24.28
CA ASN A 787 -10.11 13.24 23.70
C ASN A 787 -10.92 13.12 22.39
N THR A 788 -12.21 13.46 22.46
CA THR A 788 -13.16 13.49 21.33
C THR A 788 -13.15 14.81 20.54
N THR A 789 -12.18 15.71 20.74
CA THR A 789 -12.24 17.10 20.23
C THR A 789 -11.06 17.59 19.39
N THR A 790 -9.99 16.82 19.20
CA THR A 790 -8.88 17.24 18.32
C THR A 790 -9.16 16.77 16.88
N PRO A 791 -9.34 17.69 15.91
CA PRO A 791 -9.59 17.32 14.52
C PRO A 791 -8.27 16.95 13.83
N HIS A 792 -7.88 15.68 13.92
CA HIS A 792 -6.89 15.10 13.02
C HIS A 792 -7.46 15.02 11.61
N SER A 793 -6.64 15.29 10.59
CA SER A 793 -6.97 14.89 9.22
C SER A 793 -6.71 13.40 9.07
N ALA A 794 -7.48 12.65 8.30
CA ALA A 794 -7.02 11.32 7.90
C ALA A 794 -5.74 11.51 7.05
N ALA A 795 -4.64 10.83 7.36
CA ALA A 795 -3.38 11.07 6.68
C ALA A 795 -2.64 9.77 6.36
N ALA A 796 -2.08 9.68 5.16
CA ALA A 796 -1.28 8.54 4.72
C ALA A 796 -0.07 9.01 3.90
N ILE A 797 1.02 8.24 3.97
CA ILE A 797 2.18 8.39 3.10
C ILE A 797 2.50 7.01 2.55
N ILE A 798 2.52 6.88 1.23
CA ILE A 798 2.78 5.63 0.51
C ILE A 798 3.94 5.90 -0.44
N ALA A 799 5.08 5.28 -0.19
CA ALA A 799 6.31 5.56 -0.93
C ALA A 799 7.21 4.32 -0.99
N ASP A 800 8.25 4.39 -1.82
CA ASP A 800 9.31 3.36 -1.85
C ASP A 800 9.94 3.17 -0.47
N SER A 801 10.22 4.28 0.22
CA SER A 801 10.49 4.28 1.66
C SER A 801 9.95 5.55 2.33
N VAL A 802 9.59 5.44 3.61
CA VAL A 802 9.17 6.59 4.43
C VAL A 802 10.11 6.74 5.60
N THR A 803 10.69 7.93 5.76
CA THR A 803 11.61 8.26 6.84
C THR A 803 11.08 9.39 7.67
N LEU A 804 10.86 9.15 8.96
CA LEU A 804 10.45 10.18 9.91
C LEU A 804 11.69 10.81 10.55
N LEU A 805 11.90 12.10 10.30
CA LEU A 805 13.02 12.86 10.83
C LEU A 805 12.55 13.62 12.08
N SER A 806 13.20 13.37 13.22
CA SER A 806 12.92 14.10 14.45
C SER A 806 13.14 15.59 14.27
N ASN A 807 12.41 16.41 15.06
CA ASN A 807 12.78 17.81 15.25
C ASN A 807 14.27 17.88 15.64
N PRO A 808 15.06 18.80 15.07
CA PRO A 808 16.47 18.90 15.39
C PRO A 808 16.63 19.07 16.91
N PRO A 809 17.52 18.30 17.57
CA PRO A 809 17.68 18.39 19.00
C PRO A 809 18.02 19.82 19.38
N SER A 810 17.36 20.33 20.44
CA SER A 810 17.65 21.63 21.01
C SER A 810 19.16 21.74 21.22
N GLY A 811 19.79 22.69 20.54
CA GLY A 811 21.24 22.68 20.28
C GLY A 811 22.10 22.16 21.43
N ALA A 812 22.79 21.02 21.18
CA ALA A 812 24.04 20.61 21.84
C ALA A 812 24.45 19.15 21.51
N THR A 813 23.59 18.35 20.87
CA THR A 813 23.95 16.97 20.54
C THR A 813 23.63 16.69 19.09
N LEU A 814 24.61 16.91 18.21
CA LEU A 814 24.75 16.01 17.06
C LEU A 814 24.72 14.59 17.63
N PRO A 815 23.94 13.65 17.07
CA PRO A 815 24.20 12.24 17.31
C PRO A 815 25.67 12.04 16.94
N THR A 816 26.49 11.76 17.94
CA THR A 816 27.84 11.29 17.71
C THR A 816 27.64 9.84 17.29
N ALA A 817 28.00 9.55 16.04
CA ALA A 817 28.08 8.18 15.55
C ALA A 817 29.09 7.38 16.40
#